data_AF-A0A1X0XPQ0-F1
#
_entry.id   AF-A0A1X0XPQ0-F1
#
_cell.length_a   1.000
_cell.length_b   1.000
_cell.length_c   1.000
_cell.angle_alpha   90.00
_cell.angle_beta   90.00
_cell.angle_gamma   90.00
#
_symmetry.space_group_name_H-M   'P 1'
#
loop_
_entity.id
_entity.type
_entity.pdbx_description
1 polymer ?
#
loop_
_entity_poly.entity_id
_entity_poly.type
_entity_poly.pdbx_seq_one_letter_code
_entity_poly.pdbx_strand_id
1 'polypeptide(L)'
;MPLDVGTIIAGYRIEGVLGQGGMGTVYLARHPTLPRSEALKILSGELCGDRQFRERFIREANLAASLDHPNIVRVYNRGETDGHLWIAMEYVKGTAANDLDRANLTPARIVRIITDVAAALDYAHSQHVLHRDIKPGNFLVAAPGSERERVLLADFGIARALDDATALTATGSMVGTAAYAAPETIEGRPADHRTDIYSLGCALFRLLTSRTPYEDPSNKSLEAILVGHLMRPVPHPSDINPTLPPQIDEVMARALAKNPADRFQTAGELAAATTAALTNNPAPPTITGPRPSQPTNPTLTYPPTGPSLPAGSAPVWPAYDPRAASANGAAPQPFTGAPPPSTPTGRPTESGPKPKRRNRTRLIVGATIVVAALVAATVVGIHLFGTTRTGLGPYQPQTLNTKFGTLKLEHRPMAIAALGAGDPDAVLSLGAPVVVMNAPGATTPSWLQPLIHSTPPVFAAADTAAITAAKPDLIIDTDNIDQTTYNSLAAIAPTLTQPADNTQDWNWQAQLNWIATALGRTDTAKTLVDKAQSEQNQIRSEHRSFGGKSIVAVNYTGTNTTAAAVPSPPSSYLESIGFPYNTHYKRAPGGPPTVPFNIDDVDYIAQRSDVMLLLRTDPGAGGGGYGGLPAKYSSFGGTLVIVDDPATIAALNAGGPAATTYLNTALVTKLGNQIH
;
A
#
# COMPACT_ATOMS: atom_id res chain seq x y z
N MET A 1 -16.81 -9.51 11.56
CA MET A 1 -18.28 -9.45 11.41
C MET A 1 -18.73 -8.02 11.67
N PRO A 2 -19.77 -7.52 10.98
CA PRO A 2 -20.30 -6.17 11.23
C PRO A 2 -20.85 -6.06 12.66
N LEU A 3 -20.82 -4.86 13.22
CA LEU A 3 -21.33 -4.57 14.57
C LEU A 3 -22.86 -4.67 14.59
N ASP A 4 -23.39 -5.23 15.68
CA ASP A 4 -24.83 -5.36 15.88
C ASP A 4 -25.50 -4.00 16.11
N VAL A 5 -26.77 -3.87 15.69
CA VAL A 5 -27.60 -2.70 15.97
C VAL A 5 -27.72 -2.49 17.49
N GLY A 6 -27.53 -1.25 17.93
CA GLY A 6 -27.52 -0.87 19.33
C GLY A 6 -26.12 -0.87 19.98
N THR A 7 -25.11 -1.44 19.32
CA THR A 7 -23.70 -1.35 19.75
C THR A 7 -23.28 0.12 19.85
N ILE A 8 -22.46 0.44 20.86
CA ILE A 8 -21.90 1.78 21.04
C ILE A 8 -20.39 1.71 20.79
N ILE A 9 -19.90 2.56 19.89
CA ILE A 9 -18.48 2.71 19.60
C ILE A 9 -18.19 4.19 19.37
N ALA A 10 -17.11 4.70 19.97
CA ALA A 10 -16.78 6.13 19.98
C ALA A 10 -17.93 7.06 20.47
N GLY A 11 -18.84 6.52 21.30
CA GLY A 11 -20.06 7.21 21.74
C GLY A 11 -21.21 7.20 20.74
N TYR A 12 -20.99 6.78 19.50
CA TYR A 12 -22.02 6.62 18.48
C TYR A 12 -22.76 5.30 18.68
N ARG A 13 -24.09 5.33 18.56
CA ARG A 13 -24.92 4.12 18.63
C ARG A 13 -25.25 3.64 17.22
N ILE A 14 -24.88 2.42 16.88
CA ILE A 14 -25.15 1.81 15.57
C ILE A 14 -26.66 1.61 15.38
N GLU A 15 -27.21 2.15 14.29
CA GLU A 15 -28.61 2.02 13.89
C GLU A 15 -28.78 1.02 12.73
N GLY A 16 -27.75 0.83 11.91
CA GLY A 16 -27.73 -0.15 10.82
C GLY A 16 -26.45 -0.09 9.99
N VAL A 17 -26.29 -1.05 9.07
CA VAL A 17 -25.19 -1.08 8.10
C VAL A 17 -25.63 -0.35 6.83
N LEU A 18 -24.83 0.63 6.38
CA LEU A 18 -25.03 1.34 5.11
C LEU A 18 -24.24 0.69 3.97
N GLY A 19 -23.08 0.10 4.27
CA GLY A 19 -22.27 -0.59 3.28
C GLY A 19 -21.07 -1.30 3.90
N GLN A 20 -20.58 -2.33 3.22
CA GLN A 20 -19.41 -3.10 3.64
C GLN A 20 -18.46 -3.27 2.45
N GLY A 21 -17.16 -3.08 2.68
CA GLY A 21 -16.12 -3.26 1.68
C GLY A 21 -14.79 -3.70 2.30
N GLY A 22 -13.77 -3.90 1.47
CA GLY A 22 -12.47 -4.41 1.93
C GLY A 22 -11.77 -3.54 2.99
N MET A 23 -12.05 -2.23 3.01
CA MET A 23 -11.41 -1.29 3.95
C MET A 23 -12.16 -1.13 5.27
N GLY A 24 -13.37 -1.67 5.39
CA GLY A 24 -14.20 -1.48 6.58
C GLY A 24 -15.70 -1.52 6.32
N THR A 25 -16.46 -1.15 7.32
CA THR A 25 -17.93 -1.11 7.28
C THR A 25 -18.40 0.30 7.60
N VAL A 26 -19.36 0.79 6.82
CA VAL A 26 -20.03 2.08 7.02
C VAL A 26 -21.37 1.82 7.68
N TYR A 27 -21.61 2.46 8.80
CA TYR A 27 -22.83 2.33 9.60
C TYR A 27 -23.63 3.62 9.58
N LEU A 28 -24.95 3.51 9.63
CA LEU A 28 -25.78 4.59 10.10
C LEU A 28 -25.67 4.58 11.62
N ALA A 29 -25.26 5.69 12.21
CA ALA A 29 -25.05 5.76 13.65
C ALA A 29 -25.64 7.03 14.25
N ARG A 30 -26.35 6.90 15.36
CA ARG A 30 -26.89 8.02 16.13
C ARG A 30 -25.74 8.78 16.79
N HIS A 31 -25.70 10.11 16.60
CA HIS A 31 -24.70 10.95 17.26
C HIS A 31 -24.89 10.92 18.79
N PRO A 32 -23.82 10.89 19.60
CA PRO A 32 -23.89 10.76 21.07
C PRO A 32 -24.74 11.83 21.75
N THR A 33 -24.65 13.08 21.27
CA THR A 33 -25.24 14.25 21.95
C THR A 33 -26.19 15.08 21.09
N LEU A 34 -26.22 14.86 19.78
CA LEU A 34 -26.99 15.68 18.84
C LEU A 34 -28.16 14.87 18.32
N PRO A 35 -29.32 15.50 18.04
CA PRO A 35 -30.51 14.79 17.58
C PRO A 35 -30.45 14.40 16.09
N ARG A 36 -29.31 13.90 15.61
CA ARG A 36 -29.07 13.50 14.22
C ARG A 36 -28.32 12.17 14.13
N SER A 37 -28.38 11.54 12.97
CA SER A 37 -27.57 10.37 12.63
C SER A 37 -26.50 10.75 11.61
N GLU A 38 -25.36 10.07 11.69
CA GLU A 38 -24.17 10.29 10.88
C GLU A 38 -23.75 8.95 10.24
N ALA A 39 -23.00 9.03 9.14
CA ALA A 39 -22.36 7.85 8.58
C ALA A 39 -21.05 7.62 9.34
N LEU A 40 -20.89 6.45 9.95
CA LEU A 40 -19.71 6.09 10.72
C LEU A 40 -18.97 4.96 10.00
N LYS A 41 -17.83 5.28 9.40
CA LYS A 41 -16.96 4.29 8.76
C LYS A 41 -15.97 3.77 9.78
N ILE A 42 -15.97 2.46 10.00
CA ILE A 42 -15.07 1.76 10.92
C ILE A 42 -14.19 0.83 10.10
N LEU A 43 -12.89 0.96 10.26
CA LEU A 43 -11.91 0.20 9.49
C LEU A 43 -11.81 -1.24 10.00
N SER A 44 -11.45 -2.16 9.09
CA SER A 44 -11.25 -3.57 9.45
C SER A 44 -10.07 -3.71 10.42
N GLY A 45 -10.15 -4.70 11.32
CA GLY A 45 -9.12 -4.93 12.34
C GLY A 45 -7.73 -5.23 11.77
N GLU A 46 -7.66 -5.85 10.58
CA GLU A 46 -6.42 -6.15 9.85
C GLU A 46 -5.64 -4.87 9.47
N LEU A 47 -6.34 -3.80 9.09
CA LEU A 47 -5.74 -2.50 8.76
C LEU A 47 -5.35 -1.70 10.00
N CYS A 48 -5.96 -1.98 11.15
CA CYS A 48 -5.73 -1.22 12.38
C CYS A 48 -4.44 -1.62 13.11
N GLY A 49 -3.85 -2.77 12.79
CA GLY A 49 -2.62 -3.27 13.43
C GLY A 49 -1.32 -2.63 12.91
N ASP A 50 -1.35 -2.01 11.73
CA ASP A 50 -0.18 -1.33 11.15
C ASP A 50 -0.12 0.13 11.62
N ARG A 51 0.94 0.46 12.35
CA ARG A 51 1.19 1.81 12.87
C ARG A 51 1.42 2.84 11.76
N GLN A 52 2.07 2.45 10.66
CA GLN A 52 2.33 3.35 9.55
C GLN A 52 1.04 3.70 8.81
N PHE A 53 0.19 2.70 8.56
CA PHE A 53 -1.15 2.90 8.02
C PHE A 53 -1.98 3.82 8.93
N ARG A 54 -1.94 3.61 10.25
CA ARG A 54 -2.66 4.44 11.23
C ARG A 54 -2.24 5.91 11.21
N GLU A 55 -0.94 6.20 11.23
CA GLU A 55 -0.42 7.57 11.20
C GLU A 55 -0.79 8.29 9.89
N ARG A 56 -0.71 7.58 8.75
CA ARG A 56 -1.14 8.10 7.44
C ARG A 56 -2.65 8.31 7.35
N PHE A 57 -3.45 7.34 7.81
CA PHE A 57 -4.91 7.45 7.88
C PHE A 57 -5.35 8.69 8.65
N ILE A 58 -4.72 8.95 9.79
CA ILE A 58 -4.97 10.14 10.60
C ILE A 58 -4.64 11.41 9.81
N ARG A 59 -3.49 11.44 9.11
CA ARG A 59 -3.07 12.58 8.28
C ARG A 59 -4.07 12.87 7.16
N GLU A 60 -4.45 11.86 6.39
CA GLU A 60 -5.40 12.01 5.30
C GLU A 60 -6.81 12.36 5.79
N ALA A 61 -7.25 11.78 6.90
CA ALA A 61 -8.52 12.14 7.53
C ALA A 61 -8.55 13.62 7.94
N ASN A 62 -7.41 14.16 8.41
CA ASN A 62 -7.31 15.58 8.75
C ASN A 62 -7.37 16.48 7.49
N LEU A 63 -6.74 16.06 6.38
CA LEU A 63 -6.82 16.79 5.10
C LEU A 63 -8.24 16.77 4.53
N ALA A 64 -8.90 15.61 4.55
CA ALA A 64 -10.30 15.50 4.13
C ALA A 64 -11.24 16.34 5.02
N ALA A 65 -10.96 16.42 6.32
CA ALA A 65 -11.74 17.23 7.26
C ALA A 65 -11.59 18.75 7.07
N SER A 66 -10.55 19.22 6.37
CA SER A 66 -10.40 20.64 6.03
C SER A 66 -11.16 21.04 4.76
N LEU A 67 -11.74 20.09 4.03
CA LEU A 67 -12.50 20.39 2.82
C LEU A 67 -13.93 20.82 3.19
N ASP A 68 -14.34 22.00 2.71
CA ASP A 68 -15.70 22.53 2.88
C ASP A 68 -16.24 22.97 1.50
N HIS A 69 -17.03 22.11 0.89
CA HIS A 69 -17.59 22.32 -0.44
C HIS A 69 -18.99 21.68 -0.55
N PRO A 70 -19.97 22.32 -1.20
CA PRO A 70 -21.35 21.79 -1.28
C PRO A 70 -21.47 20.41 -1.94
N ASN A 71 -20.51 20.03 -2.78
CA ASN A 71 -20.44 18.73 -3.46
C ASN A 71 -19.42 17.76 -2.83
N ILE A 72 -18.93 18.00 -1.62
CA ILE A 72 -18.07 17.07 -0.88
C ILE A 72 -18.80 16.61 0.38
N VAL A 73 -18.80 15.30 0.66
CA VAL A 73 -19.34 14.76 1.92
C VAL A 73 -18.49 15.27 3.08
N ARG A 74 -19.12 15.99 4.01
CA ARG A 74 -18.38 16.60 5.10
C ARG A 74 -17.93 15.56 6.14
N VAL A 75 -16.66 15.59 6.51
CA VAL A 75 -16.12 14.82 7.63
C VAL A 75 -16.33 15.61 8.91
N TYR A 76 -17.04 15.03 9.89
CA TYR A 76 -17.33 15.70 11.16
C TYR A 76 -16.29 15.39 12.23
N ASN A 77 -15.86 14.13 12.31
CA ASN A 77 -14.93 13.69 13.35
C ASN A 77 -14.18 12.43 12.91
N ARG A 78 -13.07 12.14 13.59
CA ARG A 78 -12.29 10.92 13.39
C ARG A 78 -11.60 10.54 14.67
N GLY A 79 -11.28 9.27 14.83
CA GLY A 79 -10.56 8.83 16.00
C GLY A 79 -10.25 7.34 16.01
N GLU A 80 -9.87 6.90 17.20
CA GLU A 80 -9.61 5.50 17.50
C GLU A 80 -10.37 5.14 18.77
N THR A 81 -11.01 3.97 18.78
CA THR A 81 -11.67 3.43 19.97
C THR A 81 -11.55 1.92 19.95
N ASP A 82 -11.09 1.33 21.06
CA ASP A 82 -10.90 -0.12 21.21
C ASP A 82 -10.02 -0.72 20.08
N GLY A 83 -9.01 0.02 19.63
CA GLY A 83 -8.12 -0.38 18.55
C GLY A 83 -8.72 -0.26 17.14
N HIS A 84 -9.95 0.24 17.00
CA HIS A 84 -10.59 0.48 15.72
C HIS A 84 -10.48 1.95 15.30
N LEU A 85 -9.96 2.19 14.10
CA LEU A 85 -10.00 3.50 13.47
C LEU A 85 -11.38 3.78 12.91
N TRP A 86 -11.87 4.98 13.12
CA TRP A 86 -13.19 5.39 12.66
C TRP A 86 -13.23 6.84 12.17
N ILE A 87 -14.14 7.11 11.24
CA ILE A 87 -14.47 8.44 10.71
C ILE A 87 -15.98 8.62 10.71
N ALA A 88 -16.44 9.71 11.30
CA ALA A 88 -17.84 10.15 11.27
C ALA A 88 -18.01 11.25 10.21
N MET A 89 -18.99 11.08 9.34
CA MET A 89 -19.23 11.94 8.18
C MET A 89 -20.73 12.22 7.98
N GLU A 90 -21.04 13.18 7.11
CA GLU A 90 -22.43 13.50 6.73
C GLU A 90 -23.15 12.23 6.25
N TYR A 91 -24.27 11.91 6.89
CA TYR A 91 -25.18 10.90 6.37
C TYR A 91 -26.01 11.48 5.23
N VAL A 92 -25.68 11.10 4.00
CA VAL A 92 -26.43 11.49 2.81
C VAL A 92 -27.59 10.52 2.61
N LYS A 93 -28.82 10.99 2.84
CA LYS A 93 -30.04 10.22 2.55
C LYS A 93 -30.29 10.16 1.04
N GLY A 94 -29.76 9.13 0.40
CA GLY A 94 -29.79 8.96 -1.04
C GLY A 94 -29.26 7.60 -1.48
N THR A 95 -28.77 7.52 -2.71
CA THR A 95 -28.14 6.32 -3.27
C THR A 95 -26.87 6.71 -4.02
N ALA A 96 -25.94 5.77 -4.20
CA ALA A 96 -24.79 5.98 -5.06
C ALA A 96 -25.22 6.00 -6.54
N ALA A 97 -24.49 6.74 -7.38
CA ALA A 97 -24.77 6.82 -8.82
C ALA A 97 -24.66 5.45 -9.52
N ASN A 98 -23.87 4.52 -8.98
CA ASN A 98 -23.78 3.15 -9.47
C ASN A 98 -25.10 2.36 -9.33
N ASP A 99 -25.91 2.70 -8.34
CA ASP A 99 -27.12 1.96 -7.98
C ASP A 99 -28.39 2.68 -8.46
N LEU A 100 -28.24 3.79 -9.20
CA LEU A 100 -29.34 4.43 -9.89
C LEU A 100 -29.85 3.52 -11.01
N ASP A 101 -31.18 3.42 -11.11
CA ASP A 101 -31.81 2.72 -12.21
C ASP A 101 -31.41 3.33 -13.56
N ARG A 102 -31.24 2.51 -14.58
CA ARG A 102 -30.75 2.94 -15.89
C ARG A 102 -31.69 3.94 -16.55
N ALA A 103 -33.01 3.76 -16.36
CA ALA A 103 -34.03 4.70 -16.83
C ALA A 103 -33.85 6.11 -16.25
N ASN A 104 -33.18 6.21 -15.10
CA ASN A 104 -32.97 7.43 -14.35
C ASN A 104 -31.62 8.12 -14.68
N LEU A 105 -30.78 7.54 -15.55
CA LEU A 105 -29.50 8.08 -16.00
C LEU A 105 -29.63 8.73 -17.40
N THR A 106 -30.45 9.78 -17.50
CA THR A 106 -30.56 10.57 -18.74
C THR A 106 -29.25 11.34 -19.02
N PRO A 107 -28.93 11.69 -20.29
CA PRO A 107 -27.75 12.48 -20.60
C PRO A 107 -27.65 13.77 -19.77
N ALA A 108 -28.76 14.48 -19.58
CA ALA A 108 -28.81 15.69 -18.76
C ALA A 108 -28.44 15.42 -17.30
N ARG A 109 -28.87 14.28 -16.74
CA ARG A 109 -28.53 13.92 -15.36
C ARG A 109 -27.09 13.45 -15.23
N ILE A 110 -26.56 12.72 -16.21
CA ILE A 110 -25.15 12.33 -16.25
C ILE A 110 -24.26 13.57 -16.28
N VAL A 111 -24.59 14.55 -17.13
CA VAL A 111 -23.90 15.86 -17.19
C VAL A 111 -23.91 16.54 -15.83
N ARG A 112 -25.07 16.60 -15.15
CA ARG A 112 -25.19 17.20 -13.81
C ARG A 112 -24.30 16.48 -12.79
N ILE A 113 -24.34 15.15 -12.74
CA ILE A 113 -23.51 14.35 -11.83
C ILE A 113 -22.02 14.63 -12.06
N ILE A 114 -21.57 14.59 -13.31
CA ILE A 114 -20.16 14.82 -13.65
C ILE A 114 -19.73 16.26 -13.38
N THR A 115 -20.60 17.23 -13.61
CA THR A 115 -20.33 18.65 -13.32
C THR A 115 -20.16 18.90 -11.82
N ASP A 116 -21.07 18.37 -11.01
CA ASP A 116 -21.01 18.52 -9.55
C ASP A 116 -19.77 17.82 -8.95
N VAL A 117 -19.42 16.63 -9.46
CA VAL A 117 -18.21 15.89 -9.05
C VAL A 117 -16.94 16.62 -9.52
N ALA A 118 -16.94 17.18 -10.73
CA ALA A 118 -15.83 17.96 -11.24
C ALA A 118 -15.56 19.21 -10.39
N ALA A 119 -16.60 19.94 -9.98
CA ALA A 119 -16.47 21.07 -9.09
C ALA A 119 -15.85 20.69 -7.73
N ALA A 120 -16.26 19.54 -7.16
CA ALA A 120 -15.66 19.00 -5.94
C ALA A 120 -14.17 18.65 -6.12
N LEU A 121 -13.80 18.03 -7.24
CA LEU A 121 -12.43 17.67 -7.56
C LEU A 121 -11.53 18.90 -7.74
N ASP A 122 -11.96 19.86 -8.56
CA ASP A 122 -11.19 21.09 -8.79
C ASP A 122 -10.97 21.86 -7.48
N TYR A 123 -11.99 21.92 -6.61
CA TYR A 123 -11.84 22.49 -5.27
C TYR A 123 -10.79 21.75 -4.45
N ALA A 124 -10.85 20.42 -4.36
CA ALA A 124 -9.88 19.63 -3.60
C ALA A 124 -8.45 19.74 -4.16
N HIS A 125 -8.31 19.72 -5.50
CA HIS A 125 -7.04 19.89 -6.19
C HIS A 125 -6.42 21.27 -5.92
N SER A 126 -7.23 22.32 -5.82
CA SER A 126 -6.77 23.66 -5.41
C SER A 126 -6.20 23.70 -4.00
N GLN A 127 -6.60 22.76 -3.15
CA GLN A 127 -6.10 22.57 -1.78
C GLN A 127 -4.99 21.50 -1.71
N HIS A 128 -4.47 21.06 -2.87
CA HIS A 128 -3.46 20.00 -2.99
C HIS A 128 -3.89 18.63 -2.41
N VAL A 129 -5.19 18.34 -2.40
CA VAL A 129 -5.74 17.06 -1.97
C VAL A 129 -6.19 16.26 -3.19
N LEU A 130 -5.67 15.03 -3.33
CA LEU A 130 -6.09 14.07 -4.35
C LEU A 130 -7.15 13.12 -3.79
N HIS A 131 -8.07 12.66 -4.63
CA HIS A 131 -9.11 11.73 -4.20
C HIS A 131 -8.68 10.26 -4.29
N ARG A 132 -8.05 9.82 -5.39
CA ARG A 132 -7.45 8.47 -5.60
C ARG A 132 -8.41 7.27 -5.63
N ASP A 133 -9.72 7.50 -5.58
CA ASP A 133 -10.75 6.46 -5.62
C ASP A 133 -12.03 6.97 -6.30
N ILE A 134 -11.88 7.64 -7.43
CA ILE A 134 -13.02 8.18 -8.20
C ILE A 134 -13.74 7.04 -8.93
N LYS A 135 -15.01 6.82 -8.57
CA LYS A 135 -15.91 5.85 -9.19
C LYS A 135 -17.38 6.18 -8.86
N PRO A 136 -18.36 5.71 -9.65
CA PRO A 136 -19.78 6.00 -9.41
C PRO A 136 -20.32 5.55 -8.04
N GLY A 137 -19.68 4.57 -7.39
CA GLY A 137 -20.01 4.15 -6.02
C GLY A 137 -19.76 5.24 -4.96
N ASN A 138 -18.89 6.20 -5.26
CA ASN A 138 -18.53 7.31 -4.37
C ASN A 138 -19.30 8.61 -4.72
N PHE A 139 -20.18 8.59 -5.74
CA PHE A 139 -21.00 9.73 -6.12
C PHE A 139 -22.38 9.58 -5.49
N LEU A 140 -22.58 10.18 -4.32
CA LEU A 140 -23.84 10.07 -3.59
C LEU A 140 -24.86 11.07 -4.14
N VAL A 141 -26.00 10.56 -4.59
CA VAL A 141 -27.12 11.36 -5.10
C VAL A 141 -28.19 11.43 -4.03
N ALA A 142 -28.27 12.58 -3.35
CA ALA A 142 -29.28 12.88 -2.35
C ALA A 142 -30.61 13.21 -3.03
N ALA A 143 -31.72 12.71 -2.48
CA ALA A 143 -33.08 12.98 -2.98
C ALA A 143 -33.23 12.82 -4.52
N PRO A 144 -32.88 11.64 -5.08
CA PRO A 144 -32.81 11.42 -6.51
C PRO A 144 -34.17 11.69 -7.20
N GLY A 145 -34.14 12.43 -8.30
CA GLY A 145 -35.34 12.77 -9.10
C GLY A 145 -36.17 13.94 -8.55
N SER A 146 -35.69 14.63 -7.51
CA SER A 146 -36.35 15.81 -6.94
C SER A 146 -35.67 17.11 -7.36
N GLU A 147 -36.37 18.24 -7.24
CA GLU A 147 -35.79 19.58 -7.42
C GLU A 147 -34.64 19.88 -6.44
N ARG A 148 -34.55 19.12 -5.34
CA ARG A 148 -33.52 19.24 -4.31
C ARG A 148 -32.40 18.21 -4.46
N GLU A 149 -32.29 17.57 -5.62
CA GLU A 149 -31.21 16.63 -5.90
C GLU A 149 -29.84 17.30 -5.70
N ARG A 150 -28.99 16.67 -4.90
CA ARG A 150 -27.59 17.09 -4.69
C ARG A 150 -26.67 15.93 -4.96
N VAL A 151 -25.56 16.18 -5.63
CA VAL A 151 -24.51 15.19 -5.85
C VAL A 151 -23.34 15.53 -4.94
N LEU A 152 -22.92 14.56 -4.12
CA LEU A 152 -21.82 14.70 -3.18
C LEU A 152 -20.77 13.62 -3.44
N LEU A 153 -19.51 14.03 -3.49
CA LEU A 153 -18.36 13.15 -3.59
C LEU A 153 -17.98 12.65 -2.19
N ALA A 154 -18.07 11.34 -1.99
CA ALA A 154 -17.77 10.65 -0.75
C ALA A 154 -16.42 9.93 -0.82
N ASP A 155 -15.90 9.50 0.34
CA ASP A 155 -14.75 8.60 0.40
C ASP A 155 -13.49 9.12 -0.31
N PHE A 156 -13.14 10.40 -0.06
CA PHE A 156 -11.77 10.89 -0.30
C PHE A 156 -10.80 9.84 0.25
N GLY A 157 -9.78 9.47 -0.53
CA GLY A 157 -8.96 8.27 -0.39
C GLY A 157 -8.10 8.16 0.87
N ILE A 158 -8.70 8.41 2.04
CA ILE A 158 -8.14 8.33 3.39
C ILE A 158 -7.58 6.93 3.69
N ALA A 159 -8.03 5.92 2.95
CA ALA A 159 -7.55 4.54 3.02
C ALA A 159 -6.62 4.13 1.86
N ARG A 160 -6.33 5.04 0.91
CA ARG A 160 -5.43 4.85 -0.24
C ARG A 160 -4.18 5.75 -0.19
N ALA A 161 -3.79 6.23 0.98
CA ALA A 161 -2.40 6.69 1.23
C ALA A 161 -1.37 5.54 1.26
N LEU A 162 -1.65 4.49 0.48
CA LEU A 162 -0.67 3.56 -0.03
C LEU A 162 -0.02 4.24 -1.23
N ASP A 163 1.30 4.31 -1.22
CA ASP A 163 2.08 4.79 -2.35
C ASP A 163 1.62 4.05 -3.62
N ASP A 164 1.35 4.82 -4.68
CA ASP A 164 0.58 4.52 -5.90
C ASP A 164 1.15 3.40 -6.80
N ALA A 165 1.80 2.36 -6.24
CA ALA A 165 2.30 1.17 -6.96
C ALA A 165 1.86 -0.15 -6.31
N THR A 166 1.79 -0.22 -4.98
CA THR A 166 1.56 -1.46 -4.21
C THR A 166 0.12 -1.64 -3.77
N ALA A 167 -0.67 -0.58 -3.80
CA ALA A 167 -2.07 -0.58 -3.37
C ALA A 167 -3.02 -1.33 -4.31
N LEU A 168 -2.59 -1.63 -5.54
CA LEU A 168 -3.40 -2.24 -6.59
C LEU A 168 -3.20 -3.76 -6.72
N THR A 169 -2.33 -4.38 -5.91
CA THR A 169 -1.94 -5.80 -6.04
C THR A 169 -2.35 -6.70 -4.86
N ALA A 170 -2.95 -6.17 -3.79
CA ALA A 170 -3.00 -6.86 -2.50
C ALA A 170 -4.37 -7.39 -1.98
N THR A 171 -5.52 -7.30 -2.65
CA THR A 171 -6.78 -7.86 -2.08
C THR A 171 -7.90 -8.11 -3.09
N GLY A 172 -8.59 -9.27 -3.02
CA GLY A 172 -9.69 -9.71 -3.90
C GLY A 172 -10.97 -8.85 -3.96
N SER A 173 -10.99 -7.68 -3.32
CA SER A 173 -12.00 -6.62 -3.53
C SER A 173 -11.64 -5.69 -4.72
N MET A 174 -10.54 -5.98 -5.44
CA MET A 174 -9.86 -5.06 -6.37
C MET A 174 -10.49 -4.85 -7.73
N VAL A 175 -11.22 -5.83 -8.28
CA VAL A 175 -11.70 -5.77 -9.67
C VAL A 175 -12.55 -4.52 -9.91
N GLY A 176 -13.35 -4.13 -8.91
CA GLY A 176 -14.20 -2.94 -8.96
C GLY A 176 -13.41 -1.63 -9.01
N THR A 177 -12.32 -1.49 -8.26
CA THR A 177 -11.54 -0.23 -8.22
C THR A 177 -10.48 -0.16 -9.32
N ALA A 178 -9.91 -1.30 -9.73
CA ALA A 178 -8.94 -1.37 -10.83
C ALA A 178 -9.53 -0.91 -12.18
N ALA A 179 -10.84 -1.07 -12.35
CA ALA A 179 -11.58 -0.65 -13.55
C ALA A 179 -11.65 0.88 -13.77
N TYR A 180 -11.15 1.67 -12.82
CA TYR A 180 -11.06 3.12 -12.90
C TYR A 180 -9.64 3.65 -12.69
N ALA A 181 -8.63 2.76 -12.56
CA ALA A 181 -7.27 3.16 -12.22
C ALA A 181 -6.57 3.82 -13.42
N ALA A 182 -5.87 4.93 -13.17
CA ALA A 182 -5.08 5.59 -14.19
C ALA A 182 -3.79 4.79 -14.50
N PRO A 183 -3.25 4.88 -15.73
CA PRO A 183 -2.02 4.17 -16.12
C PRO A 183 -0.85 4.41 -15.16
N GLU A 184 -0.62 5.66 -14.76
CA GLU A 184 0.45 6.02 -13.83
C GLU A 184 0.29 5.37 -12.45
N THR A 185 -0.94 5.18 -11.97
CA THR A 185 -1.24 4.48 -10.71
C THR A 185 -1.07 2.98 -10.83
N ILE A 186 -1.23 2.41 -12.04
CA ILE A 186 -0.97 0.99 -12.28
C ILE A 186 0.54 0.74 -12.37
N GLU A 187 1.29 1.68 -12.96
CA GLU A 187 2.73 1.60 -13.18
C GLU A 187 3.57 2.04 -11.96
N GLY A 188 2.96 2.54 -10.89
CA GLY A 188 3.71 3.04 -9.74
C GLY A 188 4.40 4.38 -9.95
N ARG A 189 4.00 5.14 -10.97
CA ARG A 189 4.55 6.47 -11.26
C ARG A 189 3.90 7.52 -10.36
N PRO A 190 4.57 8.66 -10.12
CA PRO A 190 3.98 9.76 -9.35
C PRO A 190 2.63 10.20 -9.92
N ALA A 191 1.58 10.12 -9.10
CA ALA A 191 0.24 10.58 -9.43
C ALA A 191 0.08 12.07 -9.08
N ASP A 192 -0.63 12.80 -9.95
CA ASP A 192 -1.09 14.17 -9.68
C ASP A 192 -2.60 14.27 -9.90
N HIS A 193 -3.14 15.49 -9.90
CA HIS A 193 -4.59 15.74 -10.07
C HIS A 193 -5.17 15.12 -11.36
N ARG A 194 -4.35 14.89 -12.40
CA ARG A 194 -4.78 14.31 -13.68
C ARG A 194 -5.06 12.81 -13.58
N THR A 195 -4.64 12.17 -12.50
CA THR A 195 -5.04 10.81 -12.15
C THR A 195 -6.53 10.75 -11.82
N ASP A 196 -7.04 11.67 -11.00
CA ASP A 196 -8.47 11.73 -10.68
C ASP A 196 -9.32 12.06 -11.92
N ILE A 197 -8.80 12.88 -12.84
CA ILE A 197 -9.46 13.22 -14.11
C ILE A 197 -9.63 11.98 -15.00
N TYR A 198 -8.60 11.12 -15.08
CA TYR A 198 -8.69 9.86 -15.82
C TYR A 198 -9.77 8.94 -15.22
N SER A 199 -9.76 8.79 -13.90
CA SER A 199 -10.76 7.99 -13.19
C SER A 199 -12.19 8.56 -13.34
N LEU A 200 -12.35 9.90 -13.38
CA LEU A 200 -13.62 10.55 -13.70
C LEU A 200 -14.06 10.23 -15.14
N GLY A 201 -13.13 10.17 -16.10
CA GLY A 201 -13.40 9.71 -17.46
C GLY A 201 -13.92 8.27 -17.50
N CYS A 202 -13.33 7.37 -16.71
CA CYS A 202 -13.80 5.98 -16.59
C CYS A 202 -15.21 5.91 -15.97
N ALA A 203 -15.47 6.73 -14.96
CA ALA A 203 -16.78 6.84 -14.33
C ALA A 203 -17.85 7.36 -15.32
N LEU A 204 -17.53 8.40 -16.09
CA LEU A 204 -18.39 8.93 -17.15
C LEU A 204 -18.67 7.86 -18.22
N PHE A 205 -17.65 7.14 -18.69
CA PHE A 205 -17.83 6.05 -19.65
C PHE A 205 -18.83 5.00 -19.14
N ARG A 206 -18.73 4.62 -17.85
CA ARG A 206 -19.69 3.69 -17.23
C ARG A 206 -21.08 4.28 -17.09
N LEU A 207 -21.21 5.54 -16.69
CA LEU A 207 -22.53 6.19 -16.62
C LEU A 207 -23.18 6.28 -18.01
N LEU A 208 -22.40 6.40 -19.09
CA LEU A 208 -22.91 6.45 -20.46
C LEU A 208 -23.26 5.07 -21.04
N THR A 209 -22.52 4.02 -20.70
CA THR A 209 -22.58 2.71 -21.39
C THR A 209 -23.00 1.54 -20.50
N SER A 210 -23.06 1.72 -19.18
CA SER A 210 -23.20 0.68 -18.16
C SER A 210 -22.05 -0.33 -18.07
N ARG A 211 -20.93 -0.09 -18.77
CA ARG A 211 -19.71 -0.90 -18.76
C ARG A 211 -18.51 -0.02 -18.43
N THR A 212 -17.45 -0.56 -17.82
CA THR A 212 -16.19 0.23 -17.74
C THR A 212 -15.42 0.13 -19.06
N PRO A 213 -14.49 1.06 -19.36
CA PRO A 213 -13.84 1.13 -20.68
C PRO A 213 -13.20 -0.19 -21.13
N TYR A 214 -12.57 -0.90 -20.20
CA TYR A 214 -11.78 -2.08 -20.48
C TYR A 214 -12.39 -3.38 -19.96
N GLU A 215 -13.68 -3.37 -19.62
CA GLU A 215 -14.43 -4.56 -19.20
C GLU A 215 -14.66 -5.51 -20.38
N ASP A 216 -14.09 -6.71 -20.28
CA ASP A 216 -14.37 -7.82 -21.20
C ASP A 216 -15.57 -8.64 -20.67
N PRO A 217 -16.68 -8.72 -21.44
CA PRO A 217 -17.88 -9.46 -21.04
C PRO A 217 -17.66 -10.98 -20.90
N SER A 218 -16.65 -11.52 -21.60
CA SER A 218 -16.33 -12.94 -21.65
C SER A 218 -15.25 -13.35 -20.64
N ASN A 219 -14.43 -12.41 -20.18
CA ASN A 219 -13.35 -12.66 -19.23
C ASN A 219 -13.11 -11.45 -18.32
N LYS A 220 -13.61 -11.50 -17.08
CA LYS A 220 -13.44 -10.42 -16.08
C LYS A 220 -12.09 -10.47 -15.34
N SER A 221 -11.03 -10.97 -15.99
CA SER A 221 -9.70 -10.99 -15.37
C SER A 221 -9.21 -9.57 -15.04
N LEU A 222 -8.73 -9.40 -13.81
CA LEU A 222 -8.11 -8.18 -13.34
C LEU A 222 -6.94 -7.76 -14.26
N GLU A 223 -6.13 -8.72 -14.69
CA GLU A 223 -4.97 -8.50 -15.55
C GLU A 223 -5.39 -7.89 -16.90
N ALA A 224 -6.48 -8.39 -17.50
CA ALA A 224 -7.00 -7.88 -18.76
C ALA A 224 -7.48 -6.42 -18.64
N ILE A 225 -8.10 -6.08 -17.50
CA ILE A 225 -8.52 -4.71 -17.19
C ILE A 225 -7.29 -3.80 -17.06
N LEU A 226 -6.29 -4.20 -16.28
CA LEU A 226 -5.04 -3.44 -16.08
C LEU A 226 -4.30 -3.22 -17.41
N VAL A 227 -4.08 -4.29 -18.19
CA VAL A 227 -3.49 -4.20 -19.54
C VAL A 227 -4.32 -3.29 -20.45
N GLY A 228 -5.64 -3.26 -20.29
CA GLY A 228 -6.50 -2.34 -21.02
C GLY A 228 -6.22 -0.88 -20.72
N HIS A 229 -6.13 -0.55 -19.42
CA HIS A 229 -5.78 0.79 -18.98
C HIS A 229 -4.38 1.21 -19.45
N LEU A 230 -3.42 0.29 -19.54
CA LEU A 230 -2.06 0.59 -20.02
C LEU A 230 -1.96 0.72 -21.56
N MET A 231 -2.49 -0.26 -22.29
CA MET A 231 -2.09 -0.49 -23.69
C MET A 231 -3.25 -0.45 -24.69
N ARG A 232 -4.49 -0.77 -24.28
CA ARG A 232 -5.60 -0.86 -25.25
C ARG A 232 -6.06 0.53 -25.70
N PRO A 233 -6.49 0.67 -26.97
CA PRO A 233 -7.07 1.91 -27.48
C PRO A 233 -8.31 2.29 -26.65
N VAL A 234 -8.60 3.59 -26.55
CA VAL A 234 -9.81 4.06 -25.86
C VAL A 234 -11.03 3.60 -26.65
N PRO A 235 -11.95 2.80 -26.06
CA PRO A 235 -13.17 2.40 -26.74
C PRO A 235 -14.09 3.61 -26.93
N HIS A 236 -14.88 3.60 -28.00
CA HIS A 236 -15.88 4.62 -28.26
C HIS A 236 -17.20 4.28 -27.54
N PRO A 237 -17.73 5.15 -26.67
CA PRO A 237 -19.06 4.95 -26.09
C PRO A 237 -20.16 4.78 -27.13
N SER A 238 -20.08 5.46 -28.27
CA SER A 238 -21.09 5.39 -29.33
C SER A 238 -21.21 3.99 -29.96
N ASP A 239 -20.13 3.21 -30.00
CA ASP A 239 -20.16 1.81 -30.46
C ASP A 239 -20.98 0.90 -29.52
N ILE A 240 -21.02 1.22 -28.22
CA ILE A 240 -21.74 0.44 -27.20
C ILE A 240 -23.17 0.94 -27.04
N ASN A 241 -23.36 2.26 -27.08
CA ASN A 241 -24.66 2.91 -27.00
C ASN A 241 -24.84 3.86 -28.20
N PRO A 242 -25.40 3.37 -29.32
CA PRO A 242 -25.58 4.16 -30.55
C PRO A 242 -26.51 5.37 -30.42
N THR A 243 -27.19 5.53 -29.28
CA THR A 243 -28.02 6.72 -29.00
C THR A 243 -27.20 7.93 -28.55
N LEU A 244 -25.90 7.74 -28.26
CA LEU A 244 -24.99 8.81 -27.87
C LEU A 244 -24.49 9.59 -29.10
N PRO A 245 -24.34 10.93 -28.99
CA PRO A 245 -23.72 11.73 -30.05
C PRO A 245 -22.25 11.31 -30.28
N PRO A 246 -21.77 11.17 -31.53
CA PRO A 246 -20.38 10.79 -31.82
C PRO A 246 -19.33 11.71 -31.21
N GLN A 247 -19.67 12.97 -30.94
CA GLN A 247 -18.80 13.94 -30.29
C GLN A 247 -18.33 13.49 -28.89
N ILE A 248 -19.06 12.59 -28.23
CA ILE A 248 -18.65 12.06 -26.93
C ILE A 248 -17.39 11.19 -27.02
N ASP A 249 -17.13 10.59 -28.19
CA ASP A 249 -15.98 9.71 -28.38
C ASP A 249 -14.66 10.50 -28.33
N GLU A 250 -14.64 11.73 -28.87
CA GLU A 250 -13.49 12.64 -28.77
C GLU A 250 -13.23 13.07 -27.32
N VAL A 251 -14.30 13.34 -26.56
CA VAL A 251 -14.19 13.64 -25.13
C VAL A 251 -13.58 12.46 -24.38
N MET A 252 -14.00 11.22 -24.68
CA MET A 252 -13.45 10.02 -24.05
C MET A 252 -12.01 9.77 -24.45
N ALA A 253 -11.66 9.93 -25.72
CA ALA A 253 -10.31 9.76 -26.23
C ALA A 253 -9.33 10.68 -25.48
N ARG A 254 -9.73 11.94 -25.22
CA ARG A 254 -8.92 12.89 -24.45
C ARG A 254 -8.90 12.57 -22.95
N ALA A 255 -10.05 12.28 -22.33
CA ALA A 255 -10.14 11.99 -20.90
C ALA A 255 -9.31 10.75 -20.50
N LEU A 256 -9.31 9.74 -21.36
CA LEU A 256 -8.65 8.45 -21.15
C LEU A 256 -7.31 8.31 -21.89
N ALA A 257 -6.72 9.44 -22.31
CA ALA A 257 -5.40 9.45 -22.90
C ALA A 257 -4.38 8.85 -21.91
N LYS A 258 -3.48 7.99 -22.40
CA LYS A 258 -2.56 7.24 -21.55
C LYS A 258 -1.55 8.15 -20.87
N ASN A 259 -1.01 9.11 -21.62
CA ASN A 259 -0.14 10.14 -21.12
C ASN A 259 -0.97 11.25 -20.43
N PRO A 260 -0.69 11.59 -19.15
CA PRO A 260 -1.40 12.65 -18.43
C PRO A 260 -1.37 14.03 -19.12
N ALA A 261 -0.31 14.35 -19.85
CA ALA A 261 -0.20 15.64 -20.54
C ALA A 261 -1.23 15.81 -21.68
N ASP A 262 -1.71 14.71 -22.24
CA ASP A 262 -2.66 14.72 -23.35
C ASP A 262 -4.13 14.77 -22.87
N ARG A 263 -4.35 14.75 -21.55
CA ARG A 263 -5.68 14.79 -20.93
C ARG A 263 -6.23 16.22 -20.80
N PHE A 264 -7.46 16.33 -20.31
CA PHE A 264 -7.94 17.57 -19.71
C PHE A 264 -7.08 17.91 -18.49
N GLN A 265 -6.81 19.20 -18.28
CA GLN A 265 -5.95 19.64 -17.18
C GLN A 265 -6.75 19.96 -15.91
N THR A 266 -8.07 20.08 -16.01
CA THR A 266 -8.99 20.20 -14.86
C THR A 266 -10.19 19.28 -15.02
N ALA A 267 -10.84 18.92 -13.92
CA ALA A 267 -12.07 18.14 -13.98
C ALA A 267 -13.21 18.97 -14.60
N GLY A 268 -13.23 20.29 -14.35
CA GLY A 268 -14.16 21.23 -14.96
C GLY A 268 -14.07 21.29 -16.49
N GLU A 269 -12.86 21.22 -17.06
CA GLU A 269 -12.67 21.12 -18.52
C GLU A 269 -13.33 19.85 -19.10
N LEU A 270 -13.16 18.70 -18.44
CA LEU A 270 -13.82 17.46 -18.82
C LEU A 270 -15.35 17.59 -18.75
N ALA A 271 -15.88 18.17 -17.67
CA ALA A 271 -17.32 18.38 -17.49
C ALA A 271 -17.90 19.33 -18.56
N ALA A 272 -17.19 20.42 -18.89
CA ALA A 272 -17.59 21.37 -19.92
C ALA A 272 -17.61 20.71 -21.31
N ALA A 273 -16.59 19.92 -21.65
CA ALA A 273 -16.53 19.18 -22.91
C ALA A 273 -17.66 18.13 -23.01
N THR A 274 -17.93 17.42 -21.92
CA THR A 274 -19.03 16.45 -21.82
C THR A 274 -20.38 17.12 -22.02
N THR A 275 -20.59 18.28 -21.38
CA THR A 275 -21.81 19.08 -21.54
C THR A 275 -22.00 19.45 -23.01
N ALA A 276 -20.97 20.06 -23.63
CA ALA A 276 -21.03 20.46 -25.03
C ALA A 276 -21.35 19.28 -25.97
N ALA A 277 -20.75 18.10 -25.75
CA ALA A 277 -20.99 16.92 -26.57
C ALA A 277 -22.40 16.32 -26.41
N LEU A 278 -22.99 16.38 -25.22
CA LEU A 278 -24.30 15.78 -24.93
C LEU A 278 -25.48 16.76 -25.11
N THR A 279 -25.24 18.08 -25.08
CA THR A 279 -26.29 19.09 -25.26
C THR A 279 -26.33 19.68 -26.67
N ASN A 280 -25.22 19.71 -27.41
CA ASN A 280 -25.21 20.16 -28.80
C ASN A 280 -25.67 19.03 -29.71
N ASN A 281 -26.94 19.06 -30.08
CA ASN A 281 -27.55 18.20 -31.08
C ASN A 281 -27.10 18.69 -32.47
N PRO A 282 -26.25 17.99 -33.25
CA PRO A 282 -26.21 18.24 -34.68
C PRO A 282 -27.56 17.74 -35.21
N ALA A 283 -28.33 18.61 -35.86
CA ALA A 283 -29.45 18.17 -36.69
C ALA A 283 -29.01 16.98 -37.57
N PRO A 284 -29.91 16.02 -37.87
CA PRO A 284 -29.54 14.85 -38.68
C PRO A 284 -28.84 15.30 -39.96
N PRO A 285 -27.84 14.55 -40.45
CA PRO A 285 -27.08 14.93 -41.62
C PRO A 285 -28.05 15.18 -42.76
N THR A 286 -28.19 16.46 -43.14
CA THR A 286 -28.83 16.81 -44.40
C THR A 286 -27.97 16.16 -45.46
N ILE A 287 -28.49 15.15 -46.14
CA ILE A 287 -27.90 14.56 -47.33
C ILE A 287 -27.64 15.72 -48.29
N THR A 288 -26.39 16.17 -48.38
CA THR A 288 -25.94 17.08 -49.43
C THR A 288 -25.86 16.27 -50.72
N GLY A 289 -27.01 16.10 -51.37
CA GLY A 289 -27.04 15.90 -52.81
C GLY A 289 -26.43 17.14 -53.49
N PRO A 290 -25.77 16.97 -54.65
CA PRO A 290 -25.07 18.07 -55.30
C PRO A 290 -26.09 19.11 -55.77
N ARG A 291 -25.99 20.34 -55.26
CA ARG A 291 -26.80 21.48 -55.72
C ARG A 291 -25.91 22.49 -56.46
N PRO A 292 -26.39 23.04 -57.59
CA PRO A 292 -25.55 23.67 -58.61
C PRO A 292 -25.07 25.07 -58.23
N SER A 293 -24.01 25.48 -58.93
CA SER A 293 -23.31 26.75 -58.87
C SER A 293 -24.10 27.95 -59.39
N GLN A 294 -23.74 29.12 -58.83
CA GLN A 294 -23.86 30.53 -59.29
C GLN A 294 -24.76 31.44 -58.41
N PRO A 295 -24.55 32.79 -58.38
CA PRO A 295 -23.44 33.61 -58.87
C PRO A 295 -22.85 34.62 -57.83
N THR A 296 -21.71 35.21 -58.18
CA THR A 296 -20.95 36.27 -57.49
C THR A 296 -21.58 37.67 -57.55
N ASN A 297 -21.42 38.47 -56.47
CA ASN A 297 -21.02 39.90 -56.40
C ASN A 297 -21.56 40.60 -55.13
N PRO A 298 -21.06 41.79 -54.68
CA PRO A 298 -19.70 42.35 -54.79
C PRO A 298 -19.17 42.92 -53.44
N THR A 299 -17.87 43.21 -53.43
CA THR A 299 -17.10 43.96 -52.43
C THR A 299 -17.66 45.37 -52.15
N LEU A 300 -17.74 45.76 -50.87
CA LEU A 300 -17.86 47.16 -50.44
C LEU A 300 -16.69 47.53 -49.52
N THR A 301 -15.86 48.44 -50.03
CA THR A 301 -14.72 49.10 -49.37
C THR A 301 -15.20 50.46 -48.84
N TYR A 302 -14.82 50.87 -47.63
CA TYR A 302 -14.77 52.29 -47.23
C TYR A 302 -13.51 52.58 -46.36
N PRO A 303 -12.99 53.83 -46.36
CA PRO A 303 -11.57 54.20 -46.30
C PRO A 303 -11.11 54.78 -44.93
N PRO A 304 -9.81 55.11 -44.75
CA PRO A 304 -9.27 55.69 -43.52
C PRO A 304 -9.23 57.22 -43.55
N THR A 305 -9.43 57.89 -42.39
CA THR A 305 -8.96 59.28 -42.11
C THR A 305 -9.12 59.61 -40.62
N GLY A 306 -8.06 60.11 -39.96
CA GLY A 306 -8.10 60.85 -38.67
C GLY A 306 -8.42 62.34 -38.88
N PRO A 307 -8.20 63.29 -37.92
CA PRO A 307 -7.34 63.23 -36.71
C PRO A 307 -7.84 63.95 -35.39
N SER A 308 -7.04 63.77 -34.31
CA SER A 308 -6.74 64.66 -33.14
C SER A 308 -7.69 64.89 -31.92
N LEU A 309 -7.03 64.84 -30.74
CA LEU A 309 -7.35 65.01 -29.29
C LEU A 309 -7.86 66.43 -28.85
N PRO A 310 -8.40 66.72 -27.62
CA PRO A 310 -7.81 66.33 -26.29
C PRO A 310 -8.71 66.15 -25.03
N ALA A 311 -8.06 65.58 -24.00
CA ALA A 311 -8.15 65.76 -22.53
C ALA A 311 -9.46 65.50 -21.75
N GLY A 312 -9.40 64.59 -20.77
CA GLY A 312 -10.34 64.56 -19.64
C GLY A 312 -10.36 63.26 -18.82
N SER A 313 -9.57 63.23 -17.74
CA SER A 313 -9.89 62.64 -16.42
C SER A 313 -10.28 61.15 -16.28
N ALA A 314 -9.35 60.35 -15.75
CA ALA A 314 -9.58 59.02 -15.19
C ALA A 314 -10.00 59.06 -13.70
N PRO A 315 -10.61 57.98 -13.17
CA PRO A 315 -10.32 57.55 -11.81
C PRO A 315 -9.71 56.14 -11.78
N VAL A 316 -8.53 56.06 -11.16
CA VAL A 316 -7.81 54.83 -10.79
C VAL A 316 -8.14 54.51 -9.34
N TRP A 317 -8.53 53.27 -9.06
CA TRP A 317 -8.61 52.74 -7.68
C TRP A 317 -7.26 52.10 -7.29
N PRO A 318 -6.76 52.27 -6.05
CA PRO A 318 -5.37 51.95 -5.72
C PRO A 318 -5.17 50.50 -5.32
N ALA A 319 -4.01 49.97 -5.71
CA ALA A 319 -3.42 48.73 -5.24
C ALA A 319 -2.94 48.83 -3.79
N TYR A 320 -2.98 47.70 -3.08
CA TYR A 320 -2.50 47.50 -1.73
C TYR A 320 -1.09 46.87 -1.79
N ASP A 321 -0.10 47.49 -1.14
CA ASP A 321 1.20 46.87 -0.86
C ASP A 321 1.66 47.26 0.56
N PRO A 322 2.24 46.33 1.35
CA PRO A 322 2.49 46.50 2.77
C PRO A 322 3.96 46.83 3.07
N ARG A 323 4.17 47.62 4.14
CA ARG A 323 5.28 47.61 5.11
C ARG A 323 5.71 49.02 5.51
N ALA A 324 6.07 49.08 6.81
CA ALA A 324 6.78 50.14 7.54
C ALA A 324 5.94 51.37 7.97
N ALA A 325 6.08 51.90 9.19
CA ALA A 325 6.75 51.50 10.43
C ALA A 325 6.44 52.58 11.50
N SER A 326 6.45 52.21 12.78
CA SER A 326 6.90 53.00 13.96
C SER A 326 6.24 54.36 14.26
N ALA A 327 6.09 54.86 15.49
CA ALA A 327 6.43 54.43 16.85
C ALA A 327 5.71 55.41 17.80
N ASN A 328 5.43 55.01 19.04
CA ASN A 328 5.74 55.79 20.25
C ASN A 328 5.35 54.99 21.50
N GLY A 329 6.30 54.85 22.42
CA GLY A 329 6.16 54.07 23.65
C GLY A 329 5.87 54.92 24.88
N ALA A 330 5.49 54.24 25.96
CA ALA A 330 5.87 54.52 27.36
C ALA A 330 5.25 53.44 28.29
N ALA A 331 6.07 52.89 29.19
CA ALA A 331 5.67 52.15 30.40
C ALA A 331 5.85 53.10 31.62
N PRO A 332 5.33 52.87 32.86
CA PRO A 332 5.45 51.61 33.66
C PRO A 332 4.32 51.23 34.68
N GLN A 333 4.12 49.91 34.91
CA GLN A 333 3.85 49.12 36.18
C GLN A 333 2.76 49.58 37.23
N PRO A 334 2.44 48.80 38.30
CA PRO A 334 1.39 47.76 38.37
C PRO A 334 0.36 47.97 39.52
N PHE A 335 -0.81 47.30 39.50
CA PHE A 335 -1.66 47.20 40.70
C PHE A 335 -2.35 45.84 40.88
N THR A 336 -2.39 45.46 42.15
CA THR A 336 -2.85 44.25 42.84
C THR A 336 -4.34 44.29 43.18
N GLY A 337 -4.95 43.13 43.47
CA GLY A 337 -6.18 43.08 44.27
C GLY A 337 -7.06 41.82 44.11
N ALA A 338 -6.96 40.88 45.07
CA ALA A 338 -8.09 40.05 45.56
C ALA A 338 -8.99 40.92 46.50
N PRO A 339 -10.06 40.45 47.22
CA PRO A 339 -10.63 39.10 47.51
C PRO A 339 -12.20 39.15 47.51
N PRO A 340 -13.04 38.52 48.41
CA PRO A 340 -12.98 37.34 49.30
C PRO A 340 -14.24 36.38 49.24
N PRO A 341 -14.31 35.31 50.10
CA PRO A 341 -15.18 34.13 49.95
C PRO A 341 -16.30 33.99 51.01
N SER A 342 -17.11 32.93 50.91
CA SER A 342 -17.88 32.38 52.05
C SER A 342 -18.10 30.86 51.94
N THR A 343 -17.75 30.15 53.02
CA THR A 343 -18.36 28.87 53.46
C THR A 343 -18.98 29.15 54.84
N PRO A 344 -19.93 28.33 55.37
CA PRO A 344 -19.45 27.24 56.22
C PRO A 344 -20.36 25.98 56.33
N THR A 345 -19.68 24.88 56.71
CA THR A 345 -20.08 23.76 57.60
C THR A 345 -21.32 22.89 57.39
N GLY A 346 -21.06 21.56 57.35
CA GLY A 346 -21.99 20.50 57.75
C GLY A 346 -21.50 19.07 57.48
N ARG A 347 -20.91 18.41 58.48
CA ARG A 347 -20.74 16.93 58.66
C ARG A 347 -21.29 16.61 60.08
N PRO A 348 -21.53 15.36 60.54
CA PRO A 348 -21.38 14.00 59.97
C PRO A 348 -22.69 13.17 60.16
N THR A 349 -22.90 11.90 59.75
CA THR A 349 -22.54 10.57 60.34
C THR A 349 -23.56 9.59 59.72
N GLU A 350 -23.17 8.47 59.08
CA GLU A 350 -23.04 7.11 59.66
C GLU A 350 -24.30 6.19 59.52
N SER A 351 -24.04 4.91 59.27
CA SER A 351 -24.88 3.70 59.48
C SER A 351 -25.83 3.18 58.38
N GLY A 352 -25.65 1.89 58.00
CA GLY A 352 -26.52 1.06 57.15
C GLY A 352 -27.76 0.51 57.90
N PRO A 353 -28.39 -0.66 57.59
CA PRO A 353 -28.09 -1.74 56.62
C PRO A 353 -29.32 -2.27 55.81
N LYS A 354 -29.12 -3.36 55.02
CA LYS A 354 -30.08 -4.12 54.17
C LYS A 354 -31.21 -4.88 54.93
N PRO A 355 -32.25 -5.36 54.22
CA PRO A 355 -32.53 -6.82 54.15
C PRO A 355 -32.98 -7.31 52.73
N LYS A 356 -32.49 -8.40 52.12
CA LYS A 356 -32.55 -9.88 52.35
C LYS A 356 -33.83 -10.61 51.87
N ARG A 357 -33.69 -11.44 50.81
CA ARG A 357 -34.33 -12.76 50.54
C ARG A 357 -33.58 -13.39 49.34
N ARG A 358 -32.63 -14.34 49.45
CA ARG A 358 -32.53 -15.75 49.92
C ARG A 358 -32.93 -16.82 48.86
N ASN A 359 -31.86 -17.49 48.34
CA ASN A 359 -31.65 -18.87 47.84
C ASN A 359 -32.54 -19.40 46.69
N ARG A 360 -32.07 -20.16 45.69
CA ARG A 360 -31.01 -21.20 45.53
C ARG A 360 -30.43 -21.00 44.10
N THR A 361 -29.19 -21.32 43.72
CA THR A 361 -28.60 -22.68 43.65
C THR A 361 -27.08 -22.53 43.47
N ARG A 362 -26.30 -23.13 44.38
CA ARG A 362 -24.84 -23.28 44.25
C ARG A 362 -24.57 -24.62 43.56
N LEU A 363 -24.03 -24.60 42.34
CA LEU A 363 -23.11 -25.65 41.86
C LEU A 363 -22.20 -25.26 40.67
N ILE A 364 -22.13 -23.97 40.28
CA ILE A 364 -21.31 -23.54 39.11
C ILE A 364 -20.23 -22.49 39.50
N VAL A 365 -20.24 -21.98 40.74
CA VAL A 365 -19.36 -20.87 41.17
C VAL A 365 -17.94 -21.30 41.57
N GLY A 366 -17.67 -22.61 41.73
CA GLY A 366 -16.33 -23.10 42.03
C GLY A 366 -15.32 -22.94 40.88
N ALA A 367 -15.79 -23.10 39.63
CA ALA A 367 -14.92 -23.02 38.45
C ALA A 367 -14.66 -21.56 38.00
N THR A 368 -15.62 -20.66 38.21
CA THR A 368 -15.51 -19.25 37.80
C THR A 368 -14.63 -18.42 38.74
N ILE A 369 -14.50 -18.77 40.02
CA ILE A 369 -13.57 -18.07 40.93
C ILE A 369 -12.11 -18.47 40.64
N VAL A 370 -11.85 -19.72 40.21
CA VAL A 370 -10.50 -20.14 39.81
C VAL A 370 -10.09 -19.51 38.48
N VAL A 371 -11.02 -19.41 37.52
CA VAL A 371 -10.77 -18.72 36.23
C VAL A 371 -10.70 -17.21 36.41
N ALA A 372 -11.55 -16.58 37.24
CA ALA A 372 -11.45 -15.14 37.52
C ALA A 372 -10.22 -14.79 38.37
N ALA A 373 -9.73 -15.71 39.23
CA ALA A 373 -8.46 -15.53 39.93
C ALA A 373 -7.25 -15.75 39.00
N LEU A 374 -7.32 -16.67 38.03
CA LEU A 374 -6.31 -16.84 36.97
C LEU A 374 -6.31 -15.66 35.99
N VAL A 375 -7.48 -15.12 35.66
CA VAL A 375 -7.64 -13.93 34.81
C VAL A 375 -7.25 -12.66 35.57
N ALA A 376 -7.57 -12.54 36.85
CA ALA A 376 -7.08 -11.44 37.68
C ALA A 376 -5.56 -11.55 37.93
N ALA A 377 -5.00 -12.75 38.06
CA ALA A 377 -3.54 -12.95 38.17
C ALA A 377 -2.81 -12.69 36.84
N THR A 378 -3.44 -12.96 35.69
CA THR A 378 -2.88 -12.58 34.37
C THR A 378 -3.10 -11.11 34.06
N VAL A 379 -4.20 -10.49 34.49
CA VAL A 379 -4.44 -9.05 34.33
C VAL A 379 -3.58 -8.24 35.30
N VAL A 380 -3.37 -8.70 36.54
CA VAL A 380 -2.38 -8.13 37.48
C VAL A 380 -0.96 -8.48 37.03
N GLY A 381 -0.72 -9.61 36.38
CA GLY A 381 0.53 -9.89 35.67
C GLY A 381 0.77 -8.90 34.53
N ILE A 382 -0.23 -8.63 33.69
CA ILE A 382 -0.14 -7.69 32.56
C ILE A 382 -0.12 -6.22 33.03
N HIS A 383 -0.68 -5.90 34.21
CA HIS A 383 -0.60 -4.57 34.81
C HIS A 383 0.63 -4.35 35.71
N LEU A 384 1.23 -5.40 36.28
CA LEU A 384 2.54 -5.32 36.95
C LEU A 384 3.70 -5.46 35.96
N PHE A 385 3.48 -6.06 34.78
CA PHE A 385 4.44 -6.17 33.68
C PHE A 385 4.03 -5.35 32.45
N GLY A 386 3.24 -4.29 32.65
CA GLY A 386 3.08 -3.22 31.68
C GLY A 386 4.26 -2.27 31.76
N THR A 387 4.87 -1.98 30.61
CA THR A 387 5.77 -0.84 30.33
C THR A 387 7.18 -0.84 30.95
N THR A 388 8.16 -1.36 30.23
CA THR A 388 9.53 -0.82 30.21
C THR A 388 10.15 -1.02 28.83
N ARG A 389 10.81 0.00 28.27
CA ARG A 389 12.00 -0.27 27.45
C ARG A 389 12.90 -1.18 28.31
N THR A 390 13.24 -2.37 27.80
CA THR A 390 14.08 -3.46 28.35
C THR A 390 13.30 -4.74 28.61
N GLY A 391 13.63 -5.82 27.90
CA GLY A 391 13.11 -7.15 28.17
C GLY A 391 13.99 -8.28 27.62
N LEU A 392 15.22 -8.00 27.21
CA LEU A 392 16.20 -9.07 27.10
C LEU A 392 16.74 -9.32 28.50
N GLY A 393 16.74 -10.57 28.95
CA GLY A 393 17.39 -10.96 30.20
C GLY A 393 18.87 -10.54 30.24
N PRO A 394 19.52 -10.64 31.41
CA PRO A 394 20.95 -10.36 31.54
C PRO A 394 21.72 -11.19 30.51
N TYR A 395 22.60 -10.53 29.76
CA TYR A 395 23.41 -11.21 28.77
C TYR A 395 24.35 -12.20 29.46
N GLN A 396 24.32 -13.45 29.01
CA GLN A 396 25.29 -14.45 29.43
C GLN A 396 26.48 -14.39 28.48
N PRO A 397 27.73 -14.30 28.98
CA PRO A 397 28.91 -14.34 28.14
C PRO A 397 28.88 -15.54 27.19
N GLN A 398 29.22 -15.29 25.92
CA GLN A 398 29.21 -16.31 24.88
C GLN A 398 30.64 -16.68 24.49
N THR A 399 30.90 -17.97 24.33
CA THR A 399 32.14 -18.50 23.75
C THR A 399 31.77 -19.34 22.53
N LEU A 400 32.12 -18.85 21.35
CA LEU A 400 31.70 -19.40 20.06
C LEU A 400 32.91 -19.92 19.29
N ASN A 401 32.85 -21.16 18.83
CA ASN A 401 33.89 -21.74 17.97
C ASN A 401 33.58 -21.42 16.51
N THR A 402 34.25 -20.41 15.98
CA THR A 402 34.12 -19.96 14.59
C THR A 402 35.17 -20.61 13.70
N LYS A 403 35.00 -20.53 12.38
CA LYS A 403 35.94 -21.04 11.37
C LYS A 403 37.39 -20.59 11.60
N PHE A 404 37.60 -19.40 12.15
CA PHE A 404 38.92 -18.81 12.38
C PHE A 404 39.37 -18.81 13.85
N GLY A 405 38.68 -19.59 14.70
CA GLY A 405 39.03 -19.76 16.11
C GLY A 405 37.91 -19.38 17.08
N THR A 406 38.26 -19.25 18.35
CA THR A 406 37.29 -18.97 19.42
C THR A 406 37.01 -17.47 19.56
N LEU A 407 35.75 -17.08 19.41
CA LEU A 407 35.25 -15.75 19.69
C LEU A 407 34.62 -15.71 21.09
N LYS A 408 35.05 -14.76 21.92
CA LYS A 408 34.47 -14.53 23.25
C LYS A 408 33.75 -13.18 23.28
N LEU A 409 32.50 -13.19 23.70
CA LEU A 409 31.68 -12.00 23.88
C LEU A 409 31.28 -11.92 25.34
N GLU A 410 31.87 -10.98 26.08
CA GLU A 410 31.61 -10.79 27.52
C GLU A 410 30.35 -9.93 27.78
N HIS A 411 29.97 -9.11 26.80
CA HIS A 411 28.82 -8.20 26.88
C HIS A 411 27.99 -8.29 25.60
N ARG A 412 26.71 -7.90 25.70
CA ARG A 412 25.81 -7.87 24.54
C ARG A 412 26.28 -6.80 23.54
N PRO A 413 26.52 -7.15 22.28
CA PRO A 413 26.83 -6.17 21.23
C PRO A 413 25.70 -5.17 21.02
N MET A 414 26.05 -3.91 20.85
CA MET A 414 25.13 -2.77 20.67
C MET A 414 25.44 -1.92 19.43
N ALA A 415 26.55 -2.19 18.73
CA ALA A 415 26.94 -1.53 17.50
C ALA A 415 27.42 -2.59 16.49
N ILE A 416 26.50 -3.14 15.71
CA ILE A 416 26.79 -4.29 14.85
C ILE A 416 27.02 -3.86 13.40
N ALA A 417 28.13 -4.30 12.81
CA ALA A 417 28.32 -4.28 11.36
C ALA A 417 27.90 -5.63 10.76
N ALA A 418 26.90 -5.65 9.88
CA ALA A 418 26.35 -6.88 9.30
C ALA A 418 26.68 -6.96 7.80
N LEU A 419 27.61 -7.83 7.41
CA LEU A 419 28.32 -7.72 6.13
C LEU A 419 28.05 -8.87 5.16
N GLY A 420 27.79 -10.08 5.64
CA GLY A 420 27.56 -11.24 4.79
C GLY A 420 26.13 -11.32 4.25
N ALA A 421 25.91 -12.18 3.25
CA ALA A 421 24.58 -12.43 2.70
C ALA A 421 23.63 -12.95 3.79
N GLY A 422 22.47 -12.28 3.96
CA GLY A 422 21.49 -12.63 4.99
C GLY A 422 21.81 -12.14 6.41
N ASP A 423 23.04 -11.69 6.70
CA ASP A 423 23.41 -11.17 8.02
C ASP A 423 22.59 -9.94 8.43
N PRO A 424 22.37 -8.92 7.56
CA PRO A 424 21.53 -7.78 7.90
C PRO A 424 20.10 -8.19 8.25
N ASP A 425 19.53 -9.14 7.51
CA ASP A 425 18.18 -9.66 7.76
C ASP A 425 18.11 -10.34 9.12
N ALA A 426 19.06 -11.22 9.43
CA ALA A 426 19.12 -11.90 10.72
C ALA A 426 19.27 -10.91 11.89
N VAL A 427 20.21 -9.97 11.81
CA VAL A 427 20.48 -9.01 12.89
C VAL A 427 19.29 -8.07 13.12
N LEU A 428 18.73 -7.51 12.05
CA LEU A 428 17.57 -6.61 12.13
C LEU A 428 16.31 -7.35 12.60
N SER A 429 16.06 -8.56 12.10
CA SER A 429 14.91 -9.38 12.52
C SER A 429 14.99 -9.78 14.00
N LEU A 430 16.21 -9.97 14.54
CA LEU A 430 16.43 -10.16 15.96
C LEU A 430 16.22 -8.89 16.79
N GLY A 431 15.99 -7.73 16.16
CA GLY A 431 15.82 -6.44 16.82
C GLY A 431 17.12 -5.91 17.42
N ALA A 432 18.26 -6.22 16.80
CA ALA A 432 19.57 -5.72 17.19
C ALA A 432 19.96 -4.51 16.33
N PRO A 433 20.63 -3.50 16.92
CA PRO A 433 21.02 -2.28 16.21
C PRO A 433 22.14 -2.56 15.19
N VAL A 434 21.95 -2.05 13.98
CA VAL A 434 22.96 -2.11 12.90
C VAL A 434 23.54 -0.72 12.70
N VAL A 435 24.87 -0.62 12.73
CA VAL A 435 25.60 0.63 12.46
C VAL A 435 26.12 0.71 11.03
N VAL A 436 26.39 -0.44 10.39
CA VAL A 436 26.78 -0.55 8.98
C VAL A 436 26.24 -1.88 8.44
N MET A 437 25.78 -1.90 7.19
CA MET A 437 25.43 -3.15 6.53
C MET A 437 25.79 -3.19 5.06
N ASN A 438 25.99 -4.39 4.54
CA ASN A 438 26.04 -4.62 3.10
C ASN A 438 24.65 -4.94 2.55
N ALA A 439 24.35 -4.47 1.34
CA ALA A 439 23.17 -4.85 0.60
C ALA A 439 23.44 -4.84 -0.91
N PRO A 440 22.75 -5.70 -1.70
CA PRO A 440 22.85 -5.67 -3.15
C PRO A 440 22.62 -4.26 -3.71
N GLY A 441 23.54 -3.79 -4.56
CA GLY A 441 23.46 -2.46 -5.18
C GLY A 441 23.68 -1.28 -4.23
N ALA A 442 24.16 -1.50 -3.00
CA ALA A 442 24.27 -0.47 -1.95
C ALA A 442 22.93 0.21 -1.57
N THR A 443 21.82 -0.46 -1.85
CA THR A 443 20.47 0.04 -1.56
C THR A 443 19.80 -0.85 -0.54
N THR A 444 19.14 -0.24 0.45
CA THR A 444 18.38 -0.99 1.46
C THR A 444 17.22 -1.73 0.78
N PRO A 445 17.19 -3.07 0.84
CA PRO A 445 16.10 -3.83 0.24
C PRO A 445 14.78 -3.52 0.93
N SER A 446 13.68 -3.48 0.16
CA SER A 446 12.37 -3.02 0.63
C SER A 446 11.86 -3.80 1.85
N TRP A 447 12.14 -5.11 1.96
CA TRP A 447 11.73 -5.94 3.09
C TRP A 447 12.51 -5.68 4.38
N LEU A 448 13.70 -5.07 4.30
CA LEU A 448 14.49 -4.69 5.48
C LEU A 448 14.13 -3.29 6.00
N GLN A 449 13.62 -2.41 5.15
CA GLN A 449 13.27 -1.02 5.53
C GLN A 449 12.40 -0.92 6.79
N PRO A 450 11.37 -1.76 7.02
CA PRO A 450 10.55 -1.69 8.23
C PRO A 450 11.31 -1.99 9.52
N LEU A 451 12.43 -2.71 9.45
CA LEU A 451 13.22 -3.14 10.60
C LEU A 451 14.34 -2.15 10.96
N ILE A 452 14.58 -1.16 10.09
CA ILE A 452 15.67 -0.21 10.19
C ILE A 452 15.20 1.00 11.01
N HIS A 453 15.65 1.08 12.26
CA HIS A 453 15.28 2.14 13.19
C HIS A 453 16.33 3.26 13.31
N SER A 454 17.54 3.00 12.82
CA SER A 454 18.62 3.96 12.57
C SER A 454 18.93 3.91 11.08
N THR A 455 19.44 4.96 10.43
CA THR A 455 19.84 4.89 9.01
C THR A 455 21.32 4.49 8.90
N PRO A 456 21.69 3.20 8.99
CA PRO A 456 23.09 2.80 8.82
C PRO A 456 23.54 3.13 7.39
N PRO A 457 24.80 3.51 7.19
CA PRO A 457 25.42 3.45 5.88
C PRO A 457 25.28 2.04 5.28
N VAL A 458 24.92 2.00 4.00
CA VAL A 458 24.71 0.76 3.24
C VAL A 458 25.71 0.71 2.10
N PHE A 459 26.42 -0.40 1.98
CA PHE A 459 27.45 -0.59 0.96
C PHE A 459 27.16 -1.81 0.09
N ALA A 460 27.67 -1.81 -1.14
CA ALA A 460 27.57 -2.97 -2.03
C ALA A 460 28.56 -4.08 -1.65
N ALA A 461 29.67 -3.72 -1.02
CA ALA A 461 30.70 -4.61 -0.51
C ALA A 461 31.41 -3.94 0.67
N ALA A 462 32.05 -4.74 1.52
CA ALA A 462 32.71 -4.25 2.74
C ALA A 462 33.80 -3.20 2.42
N ASP A 463 33.59 -1.96 2.87
CA ASP A 463 34.60 -0.91 2.91
C ASP A 463 35.18 -0.82 4.33
N THR A 464 36.41 -1.29 4.49
CA THR A 464 37.13 -1.31 5.77
C THR A 464 37.21 0.07 6.41
N ALA A 465 37.30 1.15 5.62
CA ALA A 465 37.36 2.51 6.16
C ALA A 465 36.00 2.94 6.74
N ALA A 466 34.90 2.64 6.04
CA ALA A 466 33.56 2.91 6.52
C ALA A 466 33.20 2.08 7.76
N ILE A 467 33.58 0.80 7.79
CA ILE A 467 33.37 -0.07 8.95
C ILE A 467 34.15 0.48 10.15
N THR A 468 35.40 0.88 9.96
CA THR A 468 36.22 1.50 11.03
C THR A 468 35.58 2.78 11.56
N ALA A 469 35.07 3.64 10.67
CA ALA A 469 34.43 4.90 11.04
C ALA A 469 33.15 4.71 11.88
N ALA A 470 32.43 3.62 11.66
CA ALA A 470 31.21 3.28 12.38
C ALA A 470 31.46 2.72 13.79
N LYS A 471 32.70 2.33 14.11
CA LYS A 471 33.13 1.81 15.41
C LYS A 471 32.22 0.67 15.93
N PRO A 472 32.09 -0.43 15.19
CA PRO A 472 31.30 -1.56 15.65
C PRO A 472 31.94 -2.20 16.89
N ASP A 473 31.12 -2.74 17.79
CA ASP A 473 31.55 -3.61 18.87
C ASP A 473 31.47 -5.11 18.51
N LEU A 474 30.81 -5.43 17.39
CA LEU A 474 30.82 -6.73 16.74
C LEU A 474 30.68 -6.56 15.21
N ILE A 475 31.51 -7.28 14.46
CA ILE A 475 31.33 -7.50 13.03
C ILE A 475 30.74 -8.89 12.83
N ILE A 476 29.71 -9.00 12.00
CA ILE A 476 29.10 -10.26 11.59
C ILE A 476 29.30 -10.38 10.09
N ASP A 477 30.07 -11.38 9.70
CA ASP A 477 30.29 -11.77 8.31
C ASP A 477 30.30 -13.30 8.23
N THR A 478 29.11 -13.87 7.99
CA THR A 478 28.94 -15.32 7.92
C THR A 478 29.03 -15.88 6.51
N ASP A 479 29.58 -15.11 5.55
CA ASP A 479 29.96 -15.63 4.25
C ASP A 479 31.23 -16.49 4.34
N ASN A 480 31.56 -17.17 3.24
CA ASN A 480 32.79 -17.96 3.14
C ASN A 480 34.00 -17.06 2.87
N ILE A 481 34.38 -16.25 3.86
CA ILE A 481 35.54 -15.36 3.76
C ILE A 481 36.86 -16.15 3.94
N ASP A 482 37.95 -15.58 3.42
CA ASP A 482 39.30 -16.10 3.58
C ASP A 482 40.01 -15.54 4.82
N GLN A 483 41.18 -16.08 5.16
CA GLN A 483 41.95 -15.66 6.34
C GLN A 483 42.36 -14.19 6.27
N THR A 484 42.68 -13.68 5.07
CA THR A 484 43.11 -12.30 4.85
C THR A 484 41.99 -11.31 5.17
N THR A 485 40.79 -11.59 4.66
CA THR A 485 39.58 -10.80 4.91
C THR A 485 39.23 -10.85 6.39
N TYR A 486 39.23 -12.04 6.99
CA TYR A 486 39.00 -12.20 8.42
C TYR A 486 39.98 -11.37 9.27
N ASN A 487 41.28 -11.46 9.00
CA ASN A 487 42.29 -10.70 9.75
C ASN A 487 42.06 -9.19 9.66
N SER A 488 41.60 -8.70 8.50
CA SER A 488 41.31 -7.28 8.28
C SER A 488 40.10 -6.80 9.09
N LEU A 489 39.04 -7.62 9.16
CA LEU A 489 37.85 -7.33 9.97
C LEU A 489 38.15 -7.45 11.47
N ALA A 490 38.86 -8.50 11.87
CA ALA A 490 39.25 -8.76 13.26
C ALA A 490 40.18 -7.68 13.84
N ALA A 491 40.91 -6.94 13.00
CA ALA A 491 41.69 -5.78 13.41
C ALA A 491 40.82 -4.56 13.80
N ILE A 492 39.56 -4.52 13.35
CA ILE A 492 38.62 -3.44 13.66
C ILE A 492 37.81 -3.77 14.92
N ALA A 493 37.19 -4.95 14.96
CA ALA A 493 36.34 -5.40 16.05
C ALA A 493 36.27 -6.94 16.10
N PRO A 494 35.83 -7.53 17.23
CA PRO A 494 35.53 -8.96 17.28
C PRO A 494 34.62 -9.37 16.10
N THR A 495 34.97 -10.44 15.40
CA THR A 495 34.32 -10.82 14.14
C THR A 495 33.70 -12.21 14.26
N LEU A 496 32.37 -12.29 14.14
CA LEU A 496 31.62 -13.54 14.08
C LEU A 496 31.57 -14.04 12.64
N THR A 497 32.18 -15.21 12.41
CA THR A 497 32.10 -15.94 11.14
C THR A 497 31.26 -17.21 11.30
N GLN A 498 31.13 -18.01 10.25
CA GLN A 498 30.50 -19.34 10.32
C GLN A 498 31.11 -20.21 11.45
N PRO A 499 30.36 -21.15 12.02
CA PRO A 499 30.87 -22.10 13.00
C PRO A 499 32.03 -22.92 12.40
N ALA A 500 32.94 -23.38 13.26
CA ALA A 500 34.01 -24.30 12.86
C ALA A 500 33.45 -25.67 12.44
N ASP A 501 32.31 -26.04 12.99
CA ASP A 501 31.56 -27.23 12.61
C ASP A 501 30.75 -26.98 11.33
N ASN A 502 31.01 -27.79 10.31
CA ASN A 502 30.35 -27.73 9.00
C ASN A 502 29.48 -28.96 8.71
N THR A 503 29.12 -29.72 9.75
CA THR A 503 28.31 -30.94 9.60
C THR A 503 26.84 -30.68 9.30
N GLN A 504 26.34 -29.49 9.66
CA GLN A 504 24.96 -29.07 9.37
C GLN A 504 24.90 -28.25 8.07
N ASP A 505 23.84 -28.45 7.30
CA ASP A 505 23.54 -27.61 6.13
C ASP A 505 23.38 -26.13 6.55
N TRP A 506 24.18 -25.27 5.93
CA TRP A 506 24.16 -23.83 6.18
C TRP A 506 22.97 -23.18 5.46
N ASN A 507 21.86 -23.04 6.18
CA ASN A 507 20.65 -22.33 5.75
C ASN A 507 20.38 -21.11 6.64
N TRP A 508 19.40 -20.28 6.28
CA TRP A 508 19.12 -19.05 7.01
C TRP A 508 18.66 -19.30 8.45
N GLN A 509 18.02 -20.45 8.75
CA GLN A 509 17.64 -20.81 10.11
C GLN A 509 18.86 -21.13 10.97
N ALA A 510 19.84 -21.87 10.43
CA ALA A 510 21.11 -22.14 11.10
C ALA A 510 21.89 -20.84 11.32
N GLN A 511 21.96 -19.97 10.30
CA GLN A 511 22.56 -18.64 10.38
C GLN A 511 21.89 -17.76 11.46
N LEU A 512 20.55 -17.68 11.47
CA LEU A 512 19.79 -16.90 12.45
C LEU A 512 20.06 -17.41 13.87
N ASN A 513 20.02 -18.72 14.10
CA ASN A 513 20.26 -19.30 15.41
C ASN A 513 21.70 -19.07 15.89
N TRP A 514 22.67 -19.14 14.97
CA TRP A 514 24.07 -18.85 15.25
C TRP A 514 24.26 -17.39 15.68
N ILE A 515 23.75 -16.44 14.91
CA ILE A 515 23.79 -15.01 15.22
C ILE A 515 23.02 -14.72 16.52
N ALA A 516 21.85 -15.32 16.70
CA ALA A 516 21.05 -15.14 17.91
C ALA A 516 21.75 -15.65 19.16
N THR A 517 22.55 -16.71 19.06
CA THR A 517 23.38 -17.18 20.17
C THR A 517 24.40 -16.11 20.55
N ALA A 518 25.14 -15.56 19.58
CA ALA A 518 26.09 -14.47 19.81
C ALA A 518 25.45 -13.24 20.46
N LEU A 519 24.23 -12.88 20.04
CA LEU A 519 23.50 -11.70 20.53
C LEU A 519 22.69 -11.95 21.81
N GLY A 520 22.59 -13.21 22.25
CA GLY A 520 21.77 -13.61 23.40
C GLY A 520 20.27 -13.40 23.15
N ARG A 521 19.78 -13.84 21.98
CA ARG A 521 18.41 -13.65 21.47
C ARG A 521 17.79 -14.94 20.91
N THR A 522 18.19 -16.10 21.43
CA THR A 522 17.75 -17.41 20.94
C THR A 522 16.24 -17.62 21.00
N ASP A 523 15.55 -17.05 21.99
CA ASP A 523 14.08 -17.13 22.09
C ASP A 523 13.38 -16.36 20.96
N THR A 524 13.94 -15.20 20.59
CA THR A 524 13.47 -14.42 19.43
C THR A 524 13.69 -15.20 18.15
N ALA A 525 14.87 -15.80 17.96
CA ALA A 525 15.16 -16.63 16.79
C ALA A 525 14.20 -17.81 16.68
N LYS A 526 13.95 -18.52 17.79
CA LYS A 526 12.98 -19.61 17.84
C LYS A 526 11.59 -19.15 17.39
N THR A 527 11.12 -18.01 17.91
CA THR A 527 9.81 -17.45 17.54
C THR A 527 9.74 -17.12 16.04
N LEU A 528 10.81 -16.55 15.46
CA LEU A 528 10.87 -16.22 14.04
C LEU A 528 10.88 -17.48 13.15
N VAL A 529 11.63 -18.52 13.55
CA VAL A 529 11.65 -19.80 12.84
C VAL A 529 10.29 -20.49 12.91
N ASP A 530 9.67 -20.54 14.10
CA ASP A 530 8.35 -21.15 14.29
C ASP A 530 7.28 -20.41 13.46
N LYS A 531 7.35 -19.07 13.40
CA LYS A 531 6.47 -18.24 12.55
C LYS A 531 6.65 -18.56 11.07
N ALA A 532 7.88 -18.55 10.56
CA ALA A 532 8.17 -18.83 9.16
C ALA A 532 7.69 -20.24 8.76
N GLN A 533 7.91 -21.24 9.63
CA GLN A 533 7.44 -22.60 9.40
C GLN A 533 5.92 -22.69 9.36
N SER A 534 5.22 -21.95 10.24
CA SER A 534 3.75 -21.90 10.25
C SER A 534 3.19 -21.30 8.96
N GLU A 535 3.73 -20.18 8.50
CA GLU A 535 3.30 -19.52 7.26
C GLU A 535 3.54 -20.42 6.04
N GLN A 536 4.70 -21.06 5.96
CA GLN A 536 5.03 -21.97 4.87
C GLN A 536 4.16 -23.23 4.87
N ASN A 537 3.80 -23.75 6.05
CA ASN A 537 2.84 -24.86 6.16
C ASN A 537 1.45 -24.44 5.68
N GLN A 538 1.02 -23.21 5.97
CA GLN A 538 -0.23 -22.65 5.46
C GLN A 538 -0.19 -22.55 3.92
N ILE A 539 0.90 -22.01 3.35
CA ILE A 539 1.10 -21.93 1.90
C ILE A 539 1.00 -23.32 1.24
N ARG A 540 1.66 -24.35 1.79
CA ARG A 540 1.55 -25.73 1.27
C ARG A 540 0.11 -26.24 1.26
N SER A 541 -0.68 -25.85 2.26
CA SER A 541 -2.08 -26.28 2.40
C SER A 541 -3.01 -25.59 1.41
N GLU A 542 -2.75 -24.30 1.13
CA GLU A 542 -3.51 -23.46 0.21
C GLU A 542 -3.13 -23.75 -1.26
N HIS A 543 -1.85 -24.04 -1.53
CA HIS A 543 -1.30 -24.28 -2.86
C HIS A 543 -0.84 -25.74 -3.04
N ARG A 544 -1.76 -26.70 -2.86
CA ARG A 544 -1.43 -28.14 -2.97
C ARG A 544 -0.85 -28.54 -4.33
N SER A 545 -1.12 -27.77 -5.39
CA SER A 545 -0.57 -28.00 -6.74
C SER A 545 0.96 -27.89 -6.78
N PHE A 546 1.60 -27.17 -5.85
CA PHE A 546 3.06 -27.06 -5.77
C PHE A 546 3.72 -28.41 -5.49
N GLY A 547 3.15 -29.22 -4.60
CA GLY A 547 3.70 -30.53 -4.23
C GLY A 547 3.70 -31.57 -5.36
N GLY A 548 2.92 -31.36 -6.41
CA GLY A 548 2.84 -32.25 -7.57
C GLY A 548 3.78 -31.88 -8.72
N LYS A 549 4.56 -30.79 -8.60
CA LYS A 549 5.33 -30.24 -9.72
C LYS A 549 6.78 -30.01 -9.33
N SER A 550 7.71 -30.61 -10.07
CA SER A 550 9.14 -30.36 -9.89
C SER A 550 9.52 -28.94 -10.29
N ILE A 551 10.44 -28.31 -9.54
CA ILE A 551 10.89 -26.94 -9.81
C ILE A 551 12.42 -26.81 -9.89
N VAL A 552 12.89 -25.88 -10.73
CA VAL A 552 14.26 -25.39 -10.73
C VAL A 552 14.27 -23.86 -10.79
N ALA A 553 15.14 -23.22 -10.01
CA ALA A 553 15.42 -21.79 -10.15
C ALA A 553 16.67 -21.57 -11.01
N VAL A 554 16.56 -20.71 -12.03
CA VAL A 554 17.59 -20.45 -13.03
C VAL A 554 17.92 -18.95 -13.04
N ASN A 555 19.18 -18.59 -12.79
CA ASN A 555 19.66 -17.22 -12.90
C ASN A 555 20.05 -16.93 -14.35
N TYR A 556 19.59 -15.80 -14.88
CA TYR A 556 19.96 -15.30 -16.19
C TYR A 556 20.45 -13.85 -16.09
N THR A 557 21.68 -13.62 -16.57
CA THR A 557 22.38 -12.32 -16.52
C THR A 557 22.53 -11.69 -17.91
N GLY A 558 21.98 -12.32 -18.95
CA GLY A 558 22.14 -11.91 -20.36
C GLY A 558 23.29 -12.67 -21.03
N THR A 559 24.39 -12.88 -20.32
CA THR A 559 25.60 -13.55 -20.82
C THR A 559 25.86 -14.90 -20.18
N ASN A 560 25.37 -15.11 -18.96
CA ASN A 560 25.55 -16.35 -18.23
C ASN A 560 24.22 -16.87 -17.67
N THR A 561 24.09 -18.20 -17.66
CA THR A 561 22.95 -18.91 -17.10
C THR A 561 23.41 -19.98 -16.11
N THR A 562 22.85 -19.97 -14.90
CA THR A 562 23.16 -20.97 -13.87
C THR A 562 21.89 -21.42 -13.16
N ALA A 563 21.86 -22.65 -12.65
CA ALA A 563 20.77 -23.12 -11.79
C ALA A 563 21.15 -22.96 -10.32
N ALA A 564 20.20 -22.59 -9.47
CA ALA A 564 20.40 -22.59 -8.03
C ALA A 564 20.56 -24.04 -7.55
N ALA A 565 21.62 -24.29 -6.79
CA ALA A 565 22.03 -25.63 -6.43
C ALA A 565 21.23 -26.17 -5.25
N VAL A 566 21.18 -27.48 -5.06
CA VAL A 566 20.69 -28.10 -3.82
C VAL A 566 21.86 -28.48 -2.91
N PRO A 567 21.89 -28.02 -1.64
CA PRO A 567 21.05 -26.97 -1.05
C PRO A 567 21.58 -25.56 -1.37
N SER A 568 20.67 -24.59 -1.49
CA SER A 568 20.95 -23.14 -1.58
C SER A 568 19.72 -22.36 -1.09
N PRO A 569 19.83 -21.07 -0.76
CA PRO A 569 18.68 -20.30 -0.29
C PRO A 569 17.45 -20.39 -1.22
N PRO A 570 17.59 -20.29 -2.57
CA PRO A 570 16.46 -20.50 -3.47
C PRO A 570 15.84 -21.89 -3.41
N SER A 571 16.65 -22.96 -3.42
CA SER A 571 16.12 -24.33 -3.41
C SER A 571 15.44 -24.66 -2.08
N SER A 572 16.07 -24.28 -0.96
CA SER A 572 15.49 -24.47 0.38
C SER A 572 14.18 -23.71 0.56
N TYR A 573 14.06 -22.48 0.05
CA TYR A 573 12.81 -21.74 0.10
C TYR A 573 11.70 -22.42 -0.71
N LEU A 574 11.99 -22.81 -1.96
CA LEU A 574 10.99 -23.45 -2.83
C LEU A 574 10.53 -24.81 -2.30
N GLU A 575 11.43 -25.60 -1.74
CA GLU A 575 11.09 -26.84 -1.00
C GLU A 575 10.23 -26.54 0.22
N SER A 576 10.55 -25.46 0.95
CA SER A 576 9.80 -25.08 2.14
C SER A 576 8.36 -24.69 1.86
N ILE A 577 8.01 -24.21 0.66
CA ILE A 577 6.61 -23.93 0.26
C ILE A 577 5.95 -25.11 -0.46
N GLY A 578 6.64 -26.24 -0.59
CA GLY A 578 6.07 -27.52 -0.99
C GLY A 578 6.53 -28.07 -2.33
N PHE A 579 7.35 -27.36 -3.11
CA PHE A 579 7.82 -27.90 -4.39
C PHE A 579 8.88 -29.00 -4.20
N PRO A 580 8.80 -30.14 -4.90
CA PRO A 580 9.96 -31.01 -5.08
C PRO A 580 11.01 -30.30 -5.97
N TYR A 581 12.20 -30.01 -5.44
CA TYR A 581 13.25 -29.36 -6.21
C TYR A 581 14.03 -30.37 -7.08
N ASN A 582 14.44 -29.96 -8.27
CA ASN A 582 15.16 -30.84 -9.18
C ASN A 582 16.59 -31.16 -8.68
N THR A 583 16.78 -32.40 -8.24
CA THR A 583 18.04 -32.91 -7.65
C THR A 583 19.19 -33.09 -8.65
N HIS A 584 18.95 -32.94 -9.96
CA HIS A 584 20.04 -32.90 -10.96
C HIS A 584 21.00 -31.74 -10.67
N TYR A 585 20.46 -30.60 -10.23
CA TYR A 585 21.24 -29.40 -9.93
C TYR A 585 21.81 -29.41 -8.50
N LYS A 586 22.31 -30.54 -8.02
CA LYS A 586 22.96 -30.62 -6.70
C LYS A 586 24.41 -30.15 -6.76
N ARG A 587 24.88 -29.50 -5.70
CA ARG A 587 26.30 -29.14 -5.55
C ARG A 587 27.07 -30.22 -4.79
N ALA A 588 28.38 -30.29 -5.04
CA ALA A 588 29.28 -31.01 -4.14
C ALA A 588 29.33 -30.32 -2.76
N PRO A 589 29.65 -31.05 -1.68
CA PRO A 589 29.87 -30.44 -0.37
C PRO A 589 30.89 -29.30 -0.46
N GLY A 590 30.53 -28.11 0.06
CA GLY A 590 31.36 -26.91 -0.03
C GLY A 590 31.44 -26.25 -1.41
N GLY A 591 30.68 -26.76 -2.41
CA GLY A 591 30.60 -26.17 -3.75
C GLY A 591 29.80 -24.87 -3.81
N PRO A 592 29.88 -24.14 -4.93
CA PRO A 592 29.15 -22.89 -5.11
C PRO A 592 27.62 -23.08 -5.01
N PRO A 593 26.86 -22.05 -4.63
CA PRO A 593 25.41 -22.12 -4.48
C PRO A 593 24.67 -22.20 -5.82
N THR A 594 25.38 -22.16 -6.95
CA THR A 594 24.83 -22.31 -8.30
C THR A 594 25.68 -23.29 -9.10
N VAL A 595 25.04 -24.04 -10.01
CA VAL A 595 25.70 -24.95 -10.94
C VAL A 595 25.46 -24.49 -12.39
N PRO A 596 26.31 -24.91 -13.36
CA PRO A 596 26.08 -24.61 -14.76
C PRO A 596 24.70 -25.08 -15.22
N PHE A 597 24.06 -24.28 -16.07
CA PHE A 597 22.76 -24.61 -16.66
C PHE A 597 22.79 -24.31 -18.16
N ASN A 598 22.25 -25.22 -18.95
CA ASN A 598 22.09 -25.06 -20.38
C ASN A 598 20.62 -25.26 -20.76
N ILE A 599 20.01 -24.24 -21.35
CA ILE A 599 18.59 -24.27 -21.73
C ILE A 599 18.29 -25.30 -22.83
N ASP A 600 19.29 -25.68 -23.62
CA ASP A 600 19.11 -26.67 -24.69
C ASP A 600 18.97 -28.11 -24.15
N ASP A 601 19.42 -28.35 -22.92
CA ASP A 601 19.45 -29.68 -22.30
C ASP A 601 18.19 -29.97 -21.46
N VAL A 602 17.25 -29.02 -21.33
CA VAL A 602 16.07 -29.15 -20.45
C VAL A 602 15.05 -30.20 -20.89
N ASP A 603 15.16 -30.68 -22.13
CA ASP A 603 14.34 -31.78 -22.64
C ASP A 603 14.86 -33.15 -22.19
N TYR A 604 16.08 -33.25 -21.67
CA TYR A 604 16.61 -34.49 -21.09
C TYR A 604 15.89 -34.80 -19.77
N ILE A 605 15.43 -36.05 -19.62
CA ILE A 605 14.59 -36.51 -18.49
C ILE A 605 15.15 -36.09 -17.12
N ALA A 606 16.47 -36.16 -16.92
CA ALA A 606 17.10 -35.80 -15.66
C ALA A 606 17.08 -34.29 -15.35
N GLN A 607 17.08 -33.44 -16.38
CA GLN A 607 17.14 -31.97 -16.25
C GLN A 607 15.76 -31.31 -16.32
N ARG A 608 14.77 -32.05 -16.81
CA ARG A 608 13.40 -31.58 -16.94
C ARG A 608 12.80 -31.27 -15.57
N SER A 609 12.15 -30.11 -15.48
CA SER A 609 11.32 -29.71 -14.34
C SER A 609 9.95 -29.30 -14.85
N ASP A 610 8.90 -29.48 -14.06
CA ASP A 610 7.54 -29.05 -14.43
C ASP A 610 7.42 -27.52 -14.41
N VAL A 611 8.22 -26.86 -13.56
CA VAL A 611 8.28 -25.42 -13.39
C VAL A 611 9.74 -24.96 -13.47
N MET A 612 9.99 -23.88 -14.22
CA MET A 612 11.26 -23.16 -14.22
C MET A 612 11.04 -21.75 -13.70
N LEU A 613 11.68 -21.41 -12.59
CA LEU A 613 11.70 -20.06 -12.04
C LEU A 613 12.90 -19.31 -12.59
N LEU A 614 12.69 -18.50 -13.63
CA LEU A 614 13.76 -17.77 -14.31
C LEU A 614 14.00 -16.40 -13.65
N LEU A 615 15.08 -16.29 -12.88
CA LEU A 615 15.53 -15.09 -12.18
C LEU A 615 16.35 -14.21 -13.15
N ARG A 616 15.77 -13.13 -13.63
CA ARG A 616 16.37 -12.23 -14.63
C ARG A 616 17.02 -11.02 -14.00
N THR A 617 18.30 -10.82 -14.29
CA THR A 617 19.10 -9.65 -13.91
C THR A 617 19.79 -9.01 -15.12
N ASP A 618 19.42 -9.45 -16.32
CA ASP A 618 19.93 -8.92 -17.59
C ASP A 618 19.34 -7.54 -17.91
N PRO A 619 19.92 -6.77 -18.85
CA PRO A 619 19.40 -5.45 -19.23
C PRO A 619 17.95 -5.44 -19.76
N GLY A 620 17.41 -6.60 -20.18
CA GLY A 620 16.01 -6.75 -20.60
C GLY A 620 15.03 -7.10 -19.47
N ALA A 621 15.49 -7.18 -18.22
CA ALA A 621 14.65 -7.38 -17.02
C ALA A 621 13.83 -6.12 -16.69
N GLY A 622 12.61 -6.27 -16.13
CA GLY A 622 11.78 -5.14 -15.66
C GLY A 622 10.38 -5.02 -16.27
N GLY A 623 9.74 -6.12 -16.66
CA GLY A 623 8.38 -6.14 -17.22
C GLY A 623 7.74 -7.53 -17.36
N GLY A 624 8.30 -8.56 -16.73
CA GLY A 624 7.80 -9.95 -16.76
C GLY A 624 7.78 -10.62 -18.13
N GLY A 625 8.33 -9.96 -19.17
CA GLY A 625 8.25 -10.39 -20.56
C GLY A 625 9.38 -11.31 -20.99
N TYR A 626 9.25 -11.86 -22.20
CA TYR A 626 10.26 -12.74 -22.84
C TYR A 626 11.33 -11.98 -23.63
N GLY A 627 11.24 -10.65 -23.69
CA GLY A 627 12.15 -9.82 -24.49
C GLY A 627 13.62 -10.05 -24.09
N GLY A 628 14.47 -10.33 -25.08
CA GLY A 628 15.89 -10.59 -24.90
C GLY A 628 16.27 -12.02 -24.49
N LEU A 629 15.30 -12.89 -24.18
CA LEU A 629 15.58 -14.28 -23.84
C LEU A 629 15.87 -15.13 -25.10
N PRO A 630 16.79 -16.10 -25.01
CA PRO A 630 16.94 -17.13 -26.05
C PRO A 630 15.60 -17.83 -26.36
N ALA A 631 15.35 -18.12 -27.64
CA ALA A 631 14.09 -18.69 -28.12
C ALA A 631 13.68 -19.98 -27.38
N LYS A 632 14.66 -20.78 -26.93
CA LYS A 632 14.45 -22.02 -26.21
C LYS A 632 13.65 -21.85 -24.91
N TYR A 633 13.75 -20.70 -24.22
CA TYR A 633 12.92 -20.40 -23.05
C TYR A 633 11.44 -20.26 -23.39
N SER A 634 11.10 -19.74 -24.58
CA SER A 634 9.71 -19.61 -25.02
C SER A 634 9.10 -20.95 -25.43
N SER A 635 9.94 -21.92 -25.81
CA SER A 635 9.53 -23.28 -26.14
C SER A 635 9.67 -24.27 -24.97
N PHE A 636 9.92 -23.79 -23.75
CA PHE A 636 10.05 -24.67 -22.60
C PHE A 636 8.73 -25.43 -22.37
N GLY A 637 8.79 -26.77 -22.35
CA GLY A 637 7.60 -27.63 -22.27
C GLY A 637 6.92 -27.67 -20.89
N GLY A 638 7.45 -26.94 -19.90
CA GLY A 638 6.85 -26.76 -18.57
C GLY A 638 6.34 -25.33 -18.35
N THR A 639 6.04 -25.00 -17.10
CA THR A 639 5.63 -23.63 -16.72
C THR A 639 6.87 -22.77 -16.50
N LEU A 640 7.09 -21.76 -17.33
CA LEU A 640 8.14 -20.76 -17.12
C LEU A 640 7.60 -19.60 -16.30
N VAL A 641 8.13 -19.41 -15.09
CA VAL A 641 7.82 -18.29 -14.21
C VAL A 641 8.98 -17.31 -14.23
N ILE A 642 8.82 -16.17 -14.90
CA ILE A 642 9.86 -15.14 -14.96
C ILE A 642 9.81 -14.28 -13.70
N VAL A 643 10.93 -14.11 -13.00
CA VAL A 643 11.08 -13.20 -11.85
C VAL A 643 12.18 -12.20 -12.19
N ASP A 644 11.81 -10.94 -12.31
CA ASP A 644 12.68 -9.83 -12.69
C ASP A 644 12.61 -8.65 -11.72
N ASP A 645 11.81 -8.79 -10.66
CA ASP A 645 11.82 -7.86 -9.53
C ASP A 645 13.14 -8.03 -8.74
N PRO A 646 14.01 -7.00 -8.71
CA PRO A 646 15.30 -7.10 -8.03
C PRO A 646 15.16 -7.44 -6.55
N ALA A 647 14.07 -6.99 -5.91
CA ALA A 647 13.83 -7.27 -4.51
C ALA A 647 13.55 -8.76 -4.26
N THR A 648 12.70 -9.39 -5.07
CA THR A 648 12.41 -10.83 -5.01
C THR A 648 13.64 -11.67 -5.26
N ILE A 649 14.45 -11.33 -6.27
CA ILE A 649 15.68 -12.07 -6.57
C ILE A 649 16.67 -11.96 -5.39
N ALA A 650 16.87 -10.76 -4.86
CA ALA A 650 17.78 -10.55 -3.73
C ALA A 650 17.28 -11.23 -2.43
N ALA A 651 15.98 -11.19 -2.14
CA ALA A 651 15.40 -11.89 -0.99
C ALA A 651 15.56 -13.42 -1.11
N LEU A 652 15.34 -13.97 -2.30
CA LEU A 652 15.47 -15.41 -2.57
C LEU A 652 16.93 -15.89 -2.44
N ASN A 653 17.89 -15.06 -2.86
CA ASN A 653 19.31 -15.39 -2.78
C ASN A 653 19.91 -15.16 -1.38
N ALA A 654 19.41 -14.20 -0.62
CA ALA A 654 19.90 -13.92 0.73
C ALA A 654 19.31 -14.88 1.78
N GLY A 655 18.00 -15.16 1.71
CA GLY A 655 17.27 -15.80 2.79
C GLY A 655 17.15 -14.90 4.04
N GLY A 656 16.59 -15.46 5.12
CA GLY A 656 16.37 -14.76 6.39
C GLY A 656 14.89 -14.63 6.75
N PRO A 657 14.55 -14.28 8.01
CA PRO A 657 13.16 -14.17 8.45
C PRO A 657 12.34 -13.14 7.66
N ALA A 658 12.88 -11.93 7.44
CA ALA A 658 12.16 -10.87 6.77
C ALA A 658 12.06 -11.14 5.26
N ALA A 659 13.14 -11.60 4.64
CA ALA A 659 13.16 -12.08 3.27
C ALA A 659 12.14 -13.21 3.05
N THR A 660 12.07 -14.19 3.95
CA THR A 660 11.08 -15.29 3.89
C THR A 660 9.65 -14.76 3.97
N THR A 661 9.37 -13.84 4.91
CA THR A 661 8.06 -13.20 5.04
C THR A 661 7.67 -12.46 3.75
N TYR A 662 8.62 -11.74 3.15
CA TYR A 662 8.43 -11.05 1.88
C TYR A 662 8.13 -12.02 0.73
N LEU A 663 8.94 -13.09 0.58
CA LEU A 663 8.77 -14.10 -0.47
C LEU A 663 7.43 -14.84 -0.34
N ASN A 664 7.00 -15.13 0.90
CA ASN A 664 5.69 -15.74 1.21
C ASN A 664 4.52 -14.94 0.66
N THR A 665 4.72 -13.64 0.39
CA THR A 665 3.73 -12.78 -0.26
C THR A 665 4.07 -12.58 -1.73
N ALA A 666 5.23 -12.01 -2.04
CA ALA A 666 5.59 -11.56 -3.38
C ALA A 666 5.79 -12.71 -4.38
N LEU A 667 6.49 -13.77 -3.98
CA LEU A 667 6.83 -14.89 -4.87
C LEU A 667 5.71 -15.93 -4.91
N VAL A 668 5.09 -16.26 -3.76
CA VAL A 668 3.99 -17.24 -3.71
C VAL A 668 2.80 -16.79 -4.53
N THR A 669 2.42 -15.50 -4.46
CA THR A 669 1.34 -14.96 -5.30
C THR A 669 1.63 -15.17 -6.79
N LYS A 670 2.87 -14.92 -7.22
CA LYS A 670 3.28 -15.09 -8.61
C LYS A 670 3.25 -16.56 -9.05
N LEU A 671 3.78 -17.45 -8.21
CA LEU A 671 3.74 -18.90 -8.45
C LEU A 671 2.30 -19.41 -8.51
N GLY A 672 1.44 -19.00 -7.56
CA GLY A 672 0.04 -19.43 -7.49
C GLY A 672 -0.80 -19.00 -8.70
N ASN A 673 -0.53 -17.82 -9.26
CA ASN A 673 -1.23 -17.34 -10.46
C ASN A 673 -0.82 -18.09 -11.74
N GLN A 674 0.42 -18.57 -11.83
CA GLN A 674 0.95 -19.20 -13.04
C GLN A 674 0.92 -20.73 -13.00
N ILE A 675 0.73 -21.32 -11.82
CA ILE A 675 0.79 -22.78 -11.60
C ILE A 675 -0.60 -23.27 -11.19
N HIS A 676 -1.37 -23.76 -12.15
CA HIS A 676 -2.67 -24.42 -11.95
C HIS A 676 -2.52 -25.90 -11.58
#